data_AF-A0A3N5SCW5-F1
#
_entry.id   AF-A0A3N5SCW5-F1
#
_cell.length_a   1.000
_cell.length_b   1.000
_cell.length_c   1.000
_cell.angle_alpha   90.00
_cell.angle_beta   90.00
_cell.angle_gamma   90.00
#
_symmetry.space_group_name_H-M   'P 1'
#
loop_
_entity.id
_entity.type
_entity.pdbx_description
1 polymer ?
#
loop_
_entity_poly.entity_id
_entity_poly.type
_entity_poly.pdbx_seq_one_letter_code
_entity_poly.pdbx_strand_id
1 'polypeptide(L)'
;MPIPGSDPTATAAQVHVMKNCLLFCLCPFVLTLLTPFAPLMPGWTAAQAFAQTAEPGTNVEAALAKAGDNRAELERALIEASQDERRGMEFLIANMPDADLTSLTADFLLVNSALAWKARRELPWGRDIPDEIFFNHVLPYANVDEKRDPWRQELFDLCVPIVKDCQTPAEAAQKLNVEVFPKLNLAYSTKRSKPNQSPAEAIAEGKASCTGLSIVLSDACRAVCVPARLVGTPLWSNKRGNHTWVEIWDGDWHFTGACEPDKAGLDRGWFVGDAAEAKRDSFEHAIYATSFARTNQHFPLVWAMKNRSVPGENVTDRYAKARREPTGTVRLRVRVVDAEKHRVEVPVTISSSADPDQTLTGRSRGETADTNDILSFELSADREYLVKAGAASKTIQLEAGADERIVELTITPVEAPSPSALPDAGCSSQALAELRAALAEEAQALSDLATREFALVALTRADASTARDLIWQAHATRIRRDRTAEIDGQILKEDELEMPFRLKVFGEKPEGGRSLWIALHGGGGAPKQVNDQQWKNHQTLYTLEEGIYLTPRAPTNTWNLWHEAHIDRLFGRLIEDLIVLEDVNPDRVYVSGYSAGGDGVYQLAPRMADRWAAAAMMAGHPNGVSLLSLRNVPFALQVGGDDAAYNRNKVGREYGEALQKLRQGDPGGYQNFVKIHDGKPHWMNREDAAAFPWMAQFSRDPVPDRVVWKQTGFAADRSYWLAVPQNEARTDSLVIARRDGQAIEIEAAENISQLLVRLDDRLADLDREVVIRRAGQTLFSGRPARTIAQLLKTLSGRG
;
A
#
# COMPACT_ATOMS: atom_id res chain seq x y z
N MET A 1 -9.33 -7.28 70.57
CA MET A 1 -9.29 -5.86 71.00
C MET A 1 -9.82 -5.01 69.83
N PRO A 2 -10.54 -3.90 70.11
CA PRO A 2 -11.94 -3.76 69.66
C PRO A 2 -12.21 -2.68 68.58
N ILE A 3 -13.45 -2.73 68.07
CA ILE A 3 -14.20 -1.76 67.23
C ILE A 3 -14.57 -0.50 68.09
N PRO A 4 -14.92 0.69 67.53
CA PRO A 4 -16.31 1.02 67.08
C PRO A 4 -16.35 1.81 65.74
N GLY A 5 -17.33 1.61 64.84
CA GLY A 5 -18.67 2.24 64.82
C GLY A 5 -18.63 3.51 63.93
N SER A 6 -19.45 3.73 62.90
CA SER A 6 -20.92 3.71 62.85
C SER A 6 -21.47 3.76 61.40
N ASP A 7 -22.45 2.90 61.11
CA ASP A 7 -23.54 3.08 60.12
C ASP A 7 -24.65 3.97 60.77
N PRO A 8 -25.80 4.40 60.17
CA PRO A 8 -26.54 3.78 59.05
C PRO A 8 -27.34 4.72 58.10
N THR A 9 -27.90 4.17 57.01
CA THR A 9 -29.35 4.12 56.64
C THR A 9 -29.54 3.77 55.14
N ALA A 10 -30.05 2.56 54.83
CA ALA A 10 -31.44 2.26 54.40
C ALA A 10 -31.74 2.68 52.94
N THR A 11 -32.32 1.90 52.01
CA THR A 11 -33.17 0.69 52.09
C THR A 11 -33.32 0.06 50.68
N ALA A 12 -33.68 -1.22 50.65
CA ALA A 12 -33.80 -2.06 49.47
C ALA A 12 -35.19 -2.02 48.77
N ALA A 13 -35.16 -2.38 47.48
CA ALA A 13 -36.09 -3.19 46.68
C ALA A 13 -37.62 -2.94 46.73
N GLN A 14 -38.25 -2.87 45.54
CA GLN A 14 -39.37 -3.77 45.18
C GLN A 14 -39.77 -3.72 43.70
N VAL A 15 -39.94 -4.91 43.15
CA VAL A 15 -40.68 -5.25 41.92
C VAL A 15 -42.13 -5.52 42.30
N HIS A 16 -43.12 -4.97 41.58
CA HIS A 16 -44.42 -5.63 41.43
C HIS A 16 -45.22 -5.19 40.20
N VAL A 17 -45.79 -6.21 39.57
CA VAL A 17 -46.80 -6.23 38.52
C VAL A 17 -48.19 -6.07 39.16
N MET A 18 -49.15 -5.43 38.48
CA MET A 18 -50.58 -5.69 38.71
C MET A 18 -51.39 -5.62 37.41
N LYS A 19 -52.04 -6.74 37.09
CA LYS A 19 -53.16 -6.93 36.15
C LYS A 19 -54.49 -6.67 36.88
N ASN A 20 -55.54 -6.28 36.13
CA ASN A 20 -56.91 -6.86 36.15
C ASN A 20 -57.87 -5.99 35.30
N CYS A 21 -58.50 -6.52 34.23
CA CYS A 21 -59.87 -7.11 34.15
C CYS A 21 -60.96 -6.02 33.99
N LEU A 22 -62.03 -6.05 33.18
CA LEU A 22 -62.90 -7.00 32.44
C LEU A 22 -63.67 -6.11 31.39
N LEU A 23 -64.38 -6.54 30.32
CA LEU A 23 -65.55 -7.43 30.22
C LEU A 23 -66.03 -7.52 28.73
N PHE A 24 -66.76 -8.58 28.41
CA PHE A 24 -67.39 -9.07 27.17
C PHE A 24 -68.44 -8.15 26.45
N CYS A 25 -68.60 -8.29 25.10
CA CYS A 25 -69.77 -8.94 24.40
C CYS A 25 -70.03 -8.47 22.92
N LEU A 26 -70.07 -9.47 22.01
CA LEU A 26 -71.02 -9.74 20.88
C LEU A 26 -71.28 -8.78 19.67
N CYS A 27 -70.74 -9.17 18.49
CA CYS A 27 -71.31 -9.43 17.12
C CYS A 27 -72.59 -8.71 16.56
N PRO A 28 -72.94 -8.74 15.23
CA PRO A 28 -72.23 -9.19 13.98
C PRO A 28 -72.55 -8.43 12.62
N PHE A 29 -71.96 -8.92 11.49
CA PHE A 29 -72.40 -8.85 10.05
C PHE A 29 -72.29 -7.47 9.29
N VAL A 30 -71.90 -7.30 8.01
CA VAL A 30 -72.01 -8.04 6.72
C VAL A 30 -70.90 -7.61 5.70
N LEU A 31 -70.51 -8.53 4.79
CA LEU A 31 -69.99 -8.40 3.40
C LEU A 31 -70.25 -7.03 2.70
N THR A 32 -69.45 -6.50 1.76
CA THR A 32 -69.11 -7.05 0.43
C THR A 32 -68.09 -6.15 -0.31
N LEU A 33 -67.31 -6.74 -1.22
CA LEU A 33 -66.37 -6.12 -2.18
C LEU A 33 -67.04 -5.27 -3.28
N LEU A 34 -66.31 -4.27 -3.79
CA LEU A 34 -66.02 -3.91 -5.21
C LEU A 34 -65.98 -2.38 -5.47
N THR A 35 -64.82 -1.92 -5.97
CA THR A 35 -64.45 -0.63 -6.60
C THR A 35 -65.34 -0.26 -7.82
N PRO A 36 -65.32 0.96 -8.46
CA PRO A 36 -64.18 1.91 -8.59
C PRO A 36 -64.46 3.45 -8.69
N PHE A 37 -63.37 4.22 -8.55
CA PHE A 37 -62.99 5.51 -9.20
C PHE A 37 -63.87 6.80 -9.22
N ALA A 38 -63.16 7.88 -8.84
CA ALA A 38 -63.14 9.27 -9.34
C ALA A 38 -64.00 10.37 -8.64
N PRO A 39 -63.58 11.66 -8.65
CA PRO A 39 -62.23 12.23 -8.73
C PRO A 39 -61.91 13.29 -7.64
N LEU A 40 -60.60 13.54 -7.47
CA LEU A 40 -59.99 14.63 -6.71
C LEU A 40 -60.38 16.01 -7.26
N MET A 41 -60.59 16.97 -6.37
CA MET A 41 -60.64 18.39 -6.73
C MET A 41 -59.24 18.89 -7.14
N PRO A 42 -59.10 19.69 -8.21
CA PRO A 42 -57.83 20.24 -8.64
C PRO A 42 -57.54 21.56 -7.91
N GLY A 43 -56.31 21.76 -7.45
CA GLY A 43 -55.86 23.11 -7.10
C GLY A 43 -54.74 23.28 -6.09
N TRP A 44 -54.27 22.22 -5.42
CA TRP A 44 -53.06 22.31 -4.58
C TRP A 44 -51.92 21.57 -5.25
N THR A 45 -50.93 22.32 -5.75
CA THR A 45 -49.68 21.73 -6.25
C THR A 45 -48.79 21.40 -5.06
N ALA A 46 -48.03 20.32 -5.16
CA ALA A 46 -47.06 19.93 -4.14
C ALA A 46 -46.08 21.08 -3.83
N ALA A 47 -45.76 21.92 -4.83
CA ALA A 47 -44.97 23.16 -4.71
C ALA A 47 -45.42 24.11 -3.57
N GLN A 48 -46.72 24.19 -3.26
CA GLN A 48 -47.22 25.04 -2.18
C GLN A 48 -47.08 24.42 -0.79
N ALA A 49 -46.99 23.09 -0.69
CA ALA A 49 -46.69 22.40 0.55
C ALA A 49 -45.19 22.45 0.90
N PHE A 50 -44.31 22.56 -0.12
CA PHE A 50 -42.84 22.65 0.06
C PHE A 50 -42.35 24.01 0.62
N ALA A 51 -43.16 25.07 0.51
CA ALA A 51 -42.74 26.43 0.91
C ALA A 51 -42.81 26.70 2.43
N GLN A 52 -43.48 25.87 3.22
CA GLN A 52 -43.74 26.15 4.65
C GLN A 52 -42.78 25.47 5.64
N THR A 53 -41.83 24.64 5.19
CA THR A 53 -40.89 23.93 6.08
C THR A 53 -39.41 24.24 5.81
N ALA A 54 -39.09 25.15 4.88
CA ALA A 54 -37.71 25.50 4.56
C ALA A 54 -37.12 26.49 5.58
N GLU A 55 -35.93 26.18 6.10
CA GLU A 55 -35.06 27.10 6.83
C GLU A 55 -34.75 28.36 5.98
N PRO A 56 -34.56 29.54 6.59
CA PRO A 56 -34.24 30.77 5.86
C PRO A 56 -32.94 30.60 5.04
N GLY A 57 -33.05 30.54 3.71
CA GLY A 57 -31.89 30.56 2.79
C GLY A 57 -31.79 29.44 1.76
N THR A 58 -32.63 28.40 1.80
CA THR A 58 -32.64 27.33 0.79
C THR A 58 -33.73 27.55 -0.26
N ASN A 59 -33.43 28.27 -1.34
CA ASN A 59 -34.40 28.45 -2.43
C ASN A 59 -34.35 27.28 -3.41
N VAL A 60 -34.80 26.09 -2.94
CA VAL A 60 -34.85 24.85 -3.73
C VAL A 60 -35.67 25.06 -5.01
N GLU A 61 -36.79 25.78 -4.95
CA GLU A 61 -37.62 26.05 -6.13
C GLU A 61 -36.86 26.87 -7.18
N ALA A 62 -36.05 27.85 -6.79
CA ALA A 62 -35.22 28.59 -7.74
C ALA A 62 -34.15 27.69 -8.40
N ALA A 63 -33.66 26.66 -7.71
CA ALA A 63 -32.77 25.67 -8.31
C ALA A 63 -33.52 24.72 -9.26
N LEU A 64 -34.70 24.21 -8.85
CA LEU A 64 -35.56 23.37 -9.68
C LEU A 64 -36.00 24.09 -10.97
N ALA A 65 -36.24 25.40 -10.90
CA ALA A 65 -36.56 26.22 -12.07
C ALA A 65 -35.45 26.26 -13.13
N LYS A 66 -34.19 26.01 -12.74
CA LYS A 66 -33.04 25.94 -13.66
C LYS A 66 -32.77 24.55 -14.23
N ALA A 67 -33.38 23.51 -13.65
CA ALA A 67 -33.09 22.12 -14.00
C ALA A 67 -33.62 21.69 -15.39
N GLY A 68 -34.52 22.48 -15.99
CA GLY A 68 -35.14 22.14 -17.28
C GLY A 68 -35.85 20.78 -17.20
N ASP A 69 -35.63 19.93 -18.20
CA ASP A 69 -36.22 18.59 -18.26
C ASP A 69 -35.75 17.68 -17.10
N ASN A 70 -34.62 17.97 -16.47
CA ASN A 70 -34.08 17.20 -15.35
C ASN A 70 -34.78 17.49 -14.02
N ARG A 71 -35.73 18.45 -13.97
CA ARG A 71 -36.50 18.78 -12.77
C ARG A 71 -37.15 17.54 -12.13
N ALA A 72 -37.65 16.61 -12.94
CA ALA A 72 -38.30 15.39 -12.46
C ALA A 72 -37.36 14.48 -11.65
N GLU A 73 -36.08 14.39 -12.03
CA GLU A 73 -35.08 13.62 -11.27
C GLU A 73 -34.80 14.27 -9.91
N LEU A 74 -34.68 15.60 -9.87
CA LEU A 74 -34.44 16.34 -8.63
C LEU A 74 -35.64 16.28 -7.68
N GLU A 75 -36.87 16.37 -8.21
CA GLU A 75 -38.09 16.17 -7.45
C GLU A 75 -38.21 14.73 -6.93
N ARG A 76 -37.83 13.72 -7.72
CA ARG A 76 -37.75 12.33 -7.26
C ARG A 76 -36.80 12.20 -6.07
N ALA A 77 -35.60 12.80 -6.16
CA ALA A 77 -34.62 12.76 -5.06
C ALA A 77 -35.18 13.37 -3.76
N LEU A 78 -35.93 14.47 -3.85
CA LEU A 78 -36.58 15.12 -2.70
C LEU A 78 -37.71 14.28 -2.08
N ILE A 79 -38.48 13.57 -2.92
CA ILE A 79 -39.61 12.74 -2.49
C ILE A 79 -39.11 11.43 -1.85
N GLU A 80 -38.10 10.81 -2.43
CA GLU A 80 -37.58 9.51 -2.01
C GLU A 80 -36.55 9.59 -0.88
N ALA A 81 -35.95 10.76 -0.64
CA ALA A 81 -35.13 10.99 0.55
C ALA A 81 -35.95 10.74 1.84
N SER A 82 -35.36 10.02 2.79
CA SER A 82 -36.03 9.78 4.07
C SER A 82 -36.26 11.08 4.83
N GLN A 83 -37.18 11.06 5.82
CA GLN A 83 -37.54 12.26 6.58
C GLN A 83 -36.32 12.95 7.23
N ASP A 84 -35.38 12.16 7.73
CA ASP A 84 -34.16 12.66 8.38
C ASP A 84 -33.13 13.19 7.36
N GLU A 85 -33.12 12.64 6.14
CA GLU A 85 -32.14 12.97 5.11
C GLU A 85 -32.60 14.12 4.18
N ARG A 86 -33.91 14.41 4.16
CA ARG A 86 -34.53 15.36 3.24
C ARG A 86 -33.96 16.78 3.32
N ARG A 87 -33.66 17.29 4.52
CA ARG A 87 -33.01 18.61 4.70
C ARG A 87 -31.65 18.67 4.01
N GLY A 88 -30.90 17.56 4.03
CA GLY A 88 -29.64 17.46 3.31
C GLY A 88 -29.82 17.45 1.79
N MET A 89 -30.85 16.76 1.29
CA MET A 89 -31.17 16.75 -0.14
C MET A 89 -31.61 18.14 -0.64
N GLU A 90 -32.44 18.84 0.14
CA GLU A 90 -32.83 20.23 -0.11
C GLU A 90 -31.61 21.14 -0.17
N PHE A 91 -30.66 20.98 0.76
CA PHE A 91 -29.38 21.71 0.75
C PHE A 91 -28.57 21.42 -0.52
N LEU A 92 -28.42 20.15 -0.91
CA LEU A 92 -27.67 19.78 -2.12
C LEU A 92 -28.26 20.43 -3.37
N ILE A 93 -29.58 20.32 -3.56
CA ILE A 93 -30.28 20.86 -4.74
C ILE A 93 -30.22 22.38 -4.76
N ALA A 94 -30.41 23.04 -3.62
CA ALA A 94 -30.34 24.50 -3.56
C ALA A 94 -28.95 25.06 -3.92
N ASN A 95 -27.87 24.29 -3.71
CA ASN A 95 -26.50 24.79 -3.80
C ASN A 95 -25.68 24.23 -4.97
N MET A 96 -26.06 23.08 -5.54
CA MET A 96 -25.30 22.46 -6.62
C MET A 96 -25.13 23.36 -7.86
N PRO A 97 -24.06 23.18 -8.65
CA PRO A 97 -23.84 23.87 -9.91
C PRO A 97 -24.99 23.70 -10.92
N ASP A 98 -25.21 24.70 -11.77
CA ASP A 98 -26.26 24.66 -12.78
C ASP A 98 -26.09 23.48 -13.78
N ALA A 99 -24.85 23.06 -14.04
CA ALA A 99 -24.56 21.87 -14.84
C ALA A 99 -25.04 20.58 -14.17
N ASP A 100 -24.96 20.49 -12.83
CA ASP A 100 -25.41 19.32 -12.08
C ASP A 100 -26.94 19.30 -11.98
N LEU A 101 -27.59 20.46 -11.84
CA LEU A 101 -29.07 20.58 -11.86
C LEU A 101 -29.69 20.01 -13.14
N THR A 102 -28.99 20.11 -14.27
CA THR A 102 -29.48 19.71 -15.59
C THR A 102 -29.06 18.30 -16.00
N SER A 103 -28.24 17.60 -15.21
CA SER A 103 -27.64 16.32 -15.64
C SER A 103 -27.60 15.21 -14.59
N LEU A 104 -27.63 15.51 -13.29
CA LEU A 104 -27.57 14.48 -12.25
C LEU A 104 -28.91 13.79 -12.07
N THR A 105 -28.85 12.46 -11.94
CA THR A 105 -30.01 11.60 -11.68
C THR A 105 -30.35 11.56 -10.19
N ALA A 106 -31.60 11.21 -9.88
CA ALA A 106 -32.01 11.03 -8.49
C ALA A 106 -31.21 9.90 -7.83
N ASP A 107 -30.96 8.81 -8.56
CA ASP A 107 -30.25 7.62 -8.04
C ASP A 107 -28.83 7.97 -7.59
N PHE A 108 -28.11 8.79 -8.37
CA PHE A 108 -26.78 9.27 -7.98
C PHE A 108 -26.83 10.05 -6.66
N LEU A 109 -27.79 10.98 -6.53
CA LEU A 109 -27.94 11.81 -5.34
C LEU A 109 -28.37 10.99 -4.11
N LEU A 110 -29.33 10.09 -4.28
CA LEU A 110 -29.86 9.23 -3.23
C LEU A 110 -28.81 8.25 -2.70
N VAL A 111 -28.05 7.59 -3.59
CA VAL A 111 -26.96 6.69 -3.20
C VAL A 111 -25.87 7.45 -2.44
N ASN A 112 -25.43 8.61 -2.95
CA ASN A 112 -24.45 9.43 -2.26
C ASN A 112 -24.95 9.88 -0.87
N SER A 113 -26.19 10.37 -0.79
CA SER A 113 -26.82 10.80 0.46
C SER A 113 -26.89 9.66 1.47
N ALA A 114 -27.43 8.51 1.07
CA ALA A 114 -27.61 7.36 1.95
C ALA A 114 -26.28 6.88 2.56
N LEU A 115 -25.19 6.91 1.79
CA LEU A 115 -23.85 6.56 2.26
C LEU A 115 -23.26 7.60 3.22
N ALA A 116 -23.47 8.90 2.96
CA ALA A 116 -23.05 9.97 3.87
C ALA A 116 -23.74 9.83 5.24
N TRP A 117 -25.04 9.55 5.23
CA TRP A 117 -25.84 9.34 6.44
C TRP A 117 -25.53 8.01 7.13
N LYS A 118 -25.22 6.95 6.37
CA LYS A 118 -24.69 5.69 6.92
C LYS A 118 -23.42 5.96 7.72
N ALA A 119 -22.45 6.65 7.13
CA ALA A 119 -21.21 7.01 7.82
C ALA A 119 -21.48 7.85 9.07
N ARG A 120 -22.40 8.82 8.99
CA ARG A 120 -22.79 9.66 10.14
C ARG A 120 -23.37 8.85 11.31
N ARG A 121 -24.11 7.77 11.02
CA ARG A 121 -24.69 6.89 12.03
C ARG A 121 -23.70 5.88 12.61
N GLU A 122 -22.79 5.37 11.78
CA GLU A 122 -21.91 4.25 12.15
C GLU A 122 -20.58 4.68 12.79
N LEU A 123 -20.09 5.90 12.51
CA LEU A 123 -18.76 6.35 12.94
C LEU A 123 -18.83 7.11 14.27
N PRO A 124 -17.86 6.94 15.19
CA PRO A 124 -17.95 7.46 16.57
C PRO A 124 -18.22 8.96 16.69
N TRP A 125 -17.66 9.76 15.79
CA TRP A 125 -17.78 11.22 15.77
C TRP A 125 -18.98 11.73 14.97
N GLY A 126 -19.66 10.87 14.19
CA GLY A 126 -20.67 11.30 13.22
C GLY A 126 -21.85 12.07 13.83
N ARG A 127 -22.24 11.69 15.05
CA ARG A 127 -23.32 12.36 15.81
C ARG A 127 -22.94 13.74 16.35
N ASP A 128 -21.65 14.02 16.53
CA ASP A 128 -21.15 15.25 17.14
C ASP A 128 -20.87 16.33 16.09
N ILE A 129 -20.96 16.00 14.79
CA ILE A 129 -20.83 16.95 13.69
C ILE A 129 -22.12 17.78 13.54
N PRO A 130 -22.05 19.12 13.63
CA PRO A 130 -23.19 20.01 13.38
C PRO A 130 -23.76 19.84 11.97
N ASP A 131 -25.08 19.98 11.83
CA ASP A 131 -25.78 19.80 10.54
C ASP A 131 -25.22 20.69 9.43
N GLU A 132 -24.89 21.95 9.72
CA GLU A 132 -24.30 22.89 8.77
C GLU A 132 -22.92 22.46 8.26
N ILE A 133 -22.08 21.89 9.14
CA ILE A 133 -20.78 21.33 8.77
C ILE A 133 -20.95 20.05 7.97
N PHE A 134 -21.87 19.17 8.40
CA PHE A 134 -22.18 17.94 7.69
C PHE A 134 -22.70 18.21 6.27
N PHE A 135 -23.68 19.11 6.11
CA PHE A 135 -24.26 19.45 4.82
C PHE A 135 -23.24 20.09 3.88
N ASN A 136 -22.35 20.95 4.37
CA ASN A 136 -21.42 21.68 3.52
C ASN A 136 -20.11 20.93 3.23
N HIS A 137 -19.68 20.03 4.13
CA HIS A 137 -18.32 19.48 4.12
C HIS A 137 -18.24 17.94 4.25
N VAL A 138 -19.37 17.24 4.34
CA VAL A 138 -19.44 15.76 4.31
C VAL A 138 -20.38 15.25 3.22
N LEU A 139 -21.62 15.75 3.21
CA LEU A 139 -22.68 15.34 2.30
C LEU A 139 -22.40 15.55 0.80
N PRO A 140 -21.69 16.63 0.36
CA PRO A 140 -21.49 16.89 -1.06
C PRO A 140 -20.75 15.77 -1.80
N TYR A 141 -21.18 15.50 -3.03
CA TYR A 141 -20.62 14.48 -3.93
C TYR A 141 -19.40 14.96 -4.74
N ALA A 142 -18.99 16.22 -4.58
CA ALA A 142 -17.85 16.82 -5.26
C ALA A 142 -17.22 17.94 -4.41
N ASN A 143 -16.01 18.34 -4.78
CA ASN A 143 -15.22 19.41 -4.16
C ASN A 143 -15.12 20.65 -5.06
N VAL A 144 -14.88 20.46 -6.35
CA VAL A 144 -14.69 21.51 -7.37
C VAL A 144 -15.43 21.14 -8.68
N ASP A 145 -14.80 21.34 -9.83
CA ASP A 145 -15.29 21.01 -11.17
C ASP A 145 -14.76 19.65 -11.68
N GLU A 146 -14.34 18.73 -10.78
CA GLU A 146 -13.96 17.37 -11.15
C GLU A 146 -15.14 16.59 -11.73
N LYS A 147 -14.85 15.54 -12.49
CA LYS A 147 -15.88 14.65 -13.02
C LYS A 147 -16.71 14.05 -11.88
N ARG A 148 -18.04 13.99 -12.05
CA ARG A 148 -18.95 13.40 -11.07
C ARG A 148 -18.86 11.88 -11.15
N ASP A 149 -18.24 11.26 -10.15
CA ASP A 149 -18.08 9.80 -10.04
C ASP A 149 -18.79 9.27 -8.79
N PRO A 150 -19.27 8.02 -8.78
CA PRO A 150 -19.90 7.39 -7.61
C PRO A 150 -18.86 6.88 -6.59
N TRP A 151 -17.89 7.73 -6.22
CA TRP A 151 -16.71 7.36 -5.42
C TRP A 151 -17.03 6.89 -3.99
N ARG A 152 -18.16 7.33 -3.42
CA ARG A 152 -18.42 7.22 -1.98
C ARG A 152 -18.50 5.78 -1.49
N GLN A 153 -19.07 4.86 -2.26
CA GLN A 153 -19.18 3.45 -1.83
C GLN A 153 -17.80 2.81 -1.74
N GLU A 154 -17.00 2.92 -2.80
CA GLU A 154 -15.67 2.31 -2.86
C GLU A 154 -14.73 2.90 -1.80
N LEU A 155 -14.75 4.22 -1.62
CA LEU A 155 -13.97 4.87 -0.57
C LEU A 155 -14.50 4.56 0.83
N PHE A 156 -15.82 4.39 1.03
CA PHE A 156 -16.36 3.94 2.32
C PHE A 156 -15.82 2.55 2.68
N ASP A 157 -15.91 1.60 1.77
CA ASP A 157 -15.47 0.22 2.00
C ASP A 157 -13.94 0.13 2.23
N LEU A 158 -13.16 0.99 1.55
CA LEU A 158 -11.72 1.10 1.76
C LEU A 158 -11.36 1.75 3.10
N CYS A 159 -12.04 2.84 3.46
CA CYS A 159 -11.64 3.73 4.54
C CYS A 159 -12.17 3.30 5.92
N VAL A 160 -13.33 2.66 6.01
CA VAL A 160 -13.89 2.21 7.30
C VAL A 160 -12.94 1.27 8.06
N PRO A 161 -12.32 0.25 7.44
CA PRO A 161 -11.32 -0.58 8.12
C PRO A 161 -10.08 0.20 8.59
N ILE A 162 -9.69 1.27 7.88
CA ILE A 162 -8.55 2.11 8.23
C ILE A 162 -8.85 2.86 9.52
N VAL A 163 -10.01 3.50 9.62
CA VAL A 163 -10.35 4.40 10.73
C VAL A 163 -11.04 3.71 11.90
N LYS A 164 -11.18 2.39 11.88
CA LYS A 164 -11.96 1.60 12.87
C LYS A 164 -11.59 1.86 14.34
N ASP A 165 -10.32 2.20 14.60
CA ASP A 165 -9.78 2.41 15.96
C ASP A 165 -9.68 3.91 16.32
N CYS A 166 -9.94 4.80 15.36
CA CYS A 166 -9.90 6.25 15.56
C CYS A 166 -11.11 6.71 16.38
N GLN A 167 -10.92 7.72 17.23
CA GLN A 167 -11.98 8.29 18.06
C GLN A 167 -12.41 9.68 17.57
N THR A 168 -11.54 10.40 16.85
CA THR A 168 -11.85 11.75 16.36
C THR A 168 -11.66 11.91 14.86
N PRO A 169 -12.32 12.92 14.24
CA PRO A 169 -12.08 13.28 12.84
C PRO A 169 -10.61 13.56 12.52
N ALA A 170 -9.86 14.22 13.41
CA ALA A 170 -8.45 14.51 13.19
C ALA A 170 -7.56 13.26 13.16
N GLU A 171 -7.80 12.30 14.07
CA GLU A 171 -7.10 11.01 14.06
C GLU A 171 -7.41 10.22 12.78
N ALA A 172 -8.69 10.18 12.39
CA ALA A 172 -9.14 9.52 11.19
C ALA A 172 -8.49 10.12 9.93
N ALA A 173 -8.50 11.44 9.78
CA ALA A 173 -7.89 12.12 8.65
C ALA A 173 -6.37 11.86 8.52
N GLN A 174 -5.64 11.89 9.64
CA GLN A 174 -4.21 11.57 9.65
C GLN A 174 -3.96 10.13 9.19
N LYS A 175 -4.72 9.18 9.71
CA LYS A 175 -4.58 7.77 9.35
C LYS A 175 -4.94 7.50 7.90
N LEU A 176 -5.99 8.15 7.39
CA LEU A 176 -6.35 8.09 5.97
C LEU A 176 -5.24 8.64 5.07
N ASN A 177 -4.65 9.79 5.44
CA ASN A 177 -3.57 10.39 4.66
C ASN A 177 -2.31 9.49 4.58
N VAL A 178 -2.06 8.69 5.62
CA VAL A 178 -0.99 7.68 5.63
C VAL A 178 -1.34 6.46 4.76
N GLU A 179 -2.57 5.95 4.85
CA GLU A 179 -2.90 4.62 4.35
C GLU A 179 -3.59 4.59 2.98
N VAL A 180 -4.36 5.62 2.62
CA VAL A 180 -5.20 5.60 1.40
C VAL A 180 -4.35 5.64 0.14
N PHE A 181 -3.36 6.54 0.06
CA PHE A 181 -2.54 6.69 -1.16
C PHE A 181 -1.71 5.44 -1.53
N PRO A 182 -1.02 4.77 -0.58
CA PRO A 182 -0.36 3.50 -0.87
C PRO A 182 -1.33 2.39 -1.31
N LYS A 183 -2.53 2.30 -0.69
CA LYS A 183 -3.54 1.30 -1.06
C LYS A 183 -4.14 1.54 -2.44
N LEU A 184 -4.24 2.81 -2.85
CA LEU A 184 -4.71 3.21 -4.18
C LEU A 184 -3.60 3.24 -5.24
N ASN A 185 -2.35 2.99 -4.86
CA ASN A 185 -1.17 3.14 -5.72
C ASN A 185 -1.12 4.51 -6.42
N LEU A 186 -1.37 5.57 -5.64
CA LEU A 186 -1.49 6.93 -6.13
C LEU A 186 -0.39 7.82 -5.53
N ALA A 187 0.29 8.60 -6.37
CA ALA A 187 1.33 9.54 -5.93
C ALA A 187 1.23 10.88 -6.69
N TYR A 188 1.91 11.91 -6.17
CA TYR A 188 2.04 13.17 -6.88
C TYR A 188 2.84 12.98 -8.17
N SER A 189 2.42 13.66 -9.25
CA SER A 189 3.22 13.81 -10.45
C SER A 189 2.81 15.05 -11.24
N THR A 190 3.72 15.59 -12.02
CA THR A 190 3.42 16.58 -13.07
C THR A 190 3.01 15.93 -14.39
N LYS A 191 3.19 14.61 -14.56
CA LYS A 191 2.91 13.82 -15.78
C LYS A 191 1.48 13.25 -15.87
N ARG A 192 0.56 13.81 -15.09
CA ARG A 192 -0.90 13.56 -15.09
C ARG A 192 -1.63 14.28 -16.24
N SER A 193 -2.78 13.76 -16.65
CA SER A 193 -3.57 14.33 -17.77
C SER A 193 -4.16 15.71 -17.49
N LYS A 194 -4.68 15.95 -16.27
CA LYS A 194 -5.29 17.22 -15.84
C LYS A 194 -5.13 17.43 -14.33
N PRO A 195 -5.24 18.66 -13.80
CA PRO A 195 -5.01 18.92 -12.38
C PRO A 195 -6.16 18.47 -11.47
N ASN A 196 -7.41 18.64 -11.89
CA ASN A 196 -8.64 18.36 -11.13
C ASN A 196 -9.21 16.97 -11.44
N GLN A 197 -8.37 15.93 -11.37
CA GLN A 197 -8.81 14.55 -11.52
C GLN A 197 -9.78 14.19 -10.39
N SER A 198 -10.90 13.57 -10.78
CA SER A 198 -11.79 12.84 -9.87
C SER A 198 -11.07 11.63 -9.26
N PRO A 199 -11.59 11.00 -8.19
CA PRO A 199 -10.98 9.81 -7.62
C PRO A 199 -10.74 8.69 -8.64
N ALA A 200 -11.72 8.37 -9.51
CA ALA A 200 -11.55 7.30 -10.49
C ALA A 200 -10.48 7.64 -11.54
N GLU A 201 -10.41 8.89 -11.99
CA GLU A 201 -9.37 9.35 -12.94
C GLU A 201 -7.97 9.33 -12.31
N ALA A 202 -7.84 9.76 -11.06
CA ALA A 202 -6.58 9.76 -10.34
C ALA A 202 -6.06 8.32 -10.12
N ILE A 203 -6.94 7.42 -9.66
CA ILE A 203 -6.63 6.00 -9.45
C ILE A 203 -6.24 5.32 -10.77
N ALA A 204 -6.97 5.58 -11.85
CA ALA A 204 -6.68 4.99 -13.17
C ALA A 204 -5.29 5.39 -13.71
N GLU A 205 -4.83 6.61 -13.44
CA GLU A 205 -3.50 7.07 -13.87
C GLU A 205 -2.38 6.71 -12.88
N GLY A 206 -2.71 6.36 -11.63
CA GLY A 206 -1.77 6.17 -10.52
C GLY A 206 -0.97 7.44 -10.16
N LYS A 207 -1.39 8.59 -10.69
CA LYS A 207 -0.68 9.87 -10.60
C LYS A 207 -1.67 11.01 -10.56
N ALA A 208 -1.44 11.99 -9.67
CA ALA A 208 -2.29 13.17 -9.57
C ALA A 208 -1.50 14.44 -9.25
N SER A 209 -2.12 15.60 -9.49
CA SER A 209 -1.61 16.89 -9.01
C SER A 209 -1.91 17.10 -7.51
N CYS A 210 -1.39 18.16 -6.88
CA CYS A 210 -1.75 18.53 -5.52
C CYS A 210 -3.28 18.69 -5.35
N THR A 211 -3.97 19.22 -6.35
CA THR A 211 -5.44 19.32 -6.36
C THR A 211 -6.09 17.94 -6.44
N GLY A 212 -5.64 17.08 -7.35
CA GLY A 212 -6.21 15.73 -7.51
C GLY A 212 -6.01 14.86 -6.26
N LEU A 213 -4.83 14.93 -5.64
CA LEU A 213 -4.58 14.27 -4.36
C LEU A 213 -5.48 14.83 -3.24
N SER A 214 -5.69 16.15 -3.22
CA SER A 214 -6.58 16.79 -2.25
C SER A 214 -8.04 16.40 -2.43
N ILE A 215 -8.51 16.22 -3.68
CA ILE A 215 -9.84 15.67 -3.98
C ILE A 215 -9.96 14.26 -3.39
N VAL A 216 -9.00 13.37 -3.69
CA VAL A 216 -9.01 11.99 -3.17
C VAL A 216 -8.99 11.95 -1.64
N LEU A 217 -8.15 12.75 -0.98
CA LEU A 217 -8.11 12.79 0.49
C LEU A 217 -9.41 13.36 1.08
N SER A 218 -9.94 14.45 0.51
CA SER A 218 -11.21 15.04 0.94
C SER A 218 -12.34 14.02 0.80
N ASP A 219 -12.45 13.32 -0.33
CA ASP A 219 -13.48 12.31 -0.57
C ASP A 219 -13.30 11.10 0.35
N ALA A 220 -12.07 10.65 0.60
CA ALA A 220 -11.78 9.59 1.56
C ALA A 220 -12.22 9.97 2.98
N CYS A 221 -11.95 11.20 3.42
CA CYS A 221 -12.42 11.74 4.69
C CYS A 221 -13.96 11.78 4.73
N ARG A 222 -14.59 12.35 3.71
CA ARG A 222 -16.05 12.49 3.62
C ARG A 222 -16.77 11.14 3.57
N ALA A 223 -16.15 10.11 2.99
CA ALA A 223 -16.68 8.76 2.97
C ALA A 223 -16.87 8.21 4.39
N VAL A 224 -15.97 8.52 5.34
CA VAL A 224 -16.08 8.10 6.75
C VAL A 224 -16.56 9.22 7.68
N CYS A 225 -17.39 10.13 7.14
CA CYS A 225 -17.99 11.23 7.89
C CYS A 225 -16.98 12.17 8.57
N VAL A 226 -15.77 12.34 8.02
CA VAL A 226 -14.83 13.38 8.45
C VAL A 226 -15.09 14.62 7.59
N PRO A 227 -15.50 15.77 8.16
CA PRO A 227 -15.73 16.96 7.36
C PRO A 227 -14.41 17.52 6.83
N ALA A 228 -14.35 17.64 5.50
CA ALA A 228 -13.14 18.04 4.79
C ALA A 228 -13.45 19.01 3.65
N ARG A 229 -12.52 19.92 3.37
CA ARG A 229 -12.62 20.86 2.23
C ARG A 229 -11.25 21.14 1.63
N LEU A 230 -11.25 21.43 0.32
CA LEU A 230 -10.03 21.85 -0.37
C LEU A 230 -9.68 23.28 0.03
N VAL A 231 -8.39 23.53 0.18
CA VAL A 231 -7.83 24.85 0.41
C VAL A 231 -6.64 25.05 -0.51
N GLY A 232 -6.44 26.26 -1.01
CA GLY A 232 -5.32 26.52 -1.90
C GLY A 232 -5.01 27.99 -2.10
N THR A 233 -3.82 28.24 -2.61
CA THR A 233 -3.41 29.56 -3.10
C THR A 233 -3.21 29.52 -4.61
N PRO A 234 -3.70 30.52 -5.37
CA PRO A 234 -3.49 30.57 -6.83
C PRO A 234 -2.03 30.78 -7.21
N LEU A 235 -1.27 31.50 -6.37
CA LEU A 235 0.14 31.79 -6.56
C LEU A 235 0.76 32.19 -5.22
N TRP A 236 1.77 31.46 -4.75
CA TRP A 236 2.54 31.85 -3.57
C TRP A 236 3.08 33.29 -3.69
N SER A 237 3.25 33.99 -2.56
CA SER A 237 3.80 35.36 -2.54
C SER A 237 5.21 35.46 -3.15
N ASN A 238 5.98 34.36 -3.11
CA ASN A 238 7.29 34.19 -3.74
C ASN A 238 7.22 33.80 -5.24
N LYS A 239 6.02 33.70 -5.81
CA LYS A 239 5.72 33.38 -7.22
C LYS A 239 6.11 31.97 -7.70
N ARG A 240 6.29 31.00 -6.79
CA ARG A 240 6.62 29.61 -7.15
C ARG A 240 5.42 28.74 -7.55
N GLY A 241 4.44 29.34 -8.22
CA GLY A 241 3.22 28.64 -8.62
C GLY A 241 2.20 28.46 -7.50
N ASN A 242 1.24 27.58 -7.72
CA ASN A 242 0.10 27.32 -6.83
C ASN A 242 0.36 26.11 -5.93
N HIS A 243 -0.54 25.89 -4.97
CA HIS A 243 -0.65 24.64 -4.24
C HIS A 243 -2.07 24.46 -3.70
N THR A 244 -2.50 23.20 -3.53
CA THR A 244 -3.79 22.83 -2.94
C THR A 244 -3.55 21.75 -1.89
N TRP A 245 -4.20 21.89 -0.73
CA TRP A 245 -4.19 20.96 0.39
C TRP A 245 -5.60 20.81 0.97
N VAL A 246 -5.75 20.14 2.11
CA VAL A 246 -7.05 19.84 2.72
C VAL A 246 -7.15 20.44 4.12
N GLU A 247 -8.28 21.08 4.41
CA GLU A 247 -8.71 21.44 5.77
C GLU A 247 -9.68 20.36 6.30
N ILE A 248 -9.49 19.97 7.56
CA ILE A 248 -10.23 18.95 8.31
C ILE A 248 -10.89 19.61 9.52
N TRP A 249 -12.18 19.37 9.73
CA TRP A 249 -12.90 19.90 10.88
C TRP A 249 -12.91 18.89 12.04
N ASP A 250 -12.45 19.32 13.21
CA ASP A 250 -12.55 18.58 14.49
C ASP A 250 -12.80 19.58 15.63
N GLY A 251 -14.00 20.18 15.64
CA GLY A 251 -14.34 21.31 16.52
C GLY A 251 -13.77 22.67 16.03
N ASP A 252 -12.61 22.65 15.39
CA ASP A 252 -12.03 23.77 14.62
C ASP A 252 -11.43 23.25 13.30
N TRP A 253 -11.05 24.17 12.41
CA TRP A 253 -10.40 23.84 11.14
C TRP A 253 -8.90 23.65 11.31
N HIS A 254 -8.44 22.45 11.02
CA HIS A 254 -7.04 22.06 10.94
C HIS A 254 -6.64 21.77 9.50
N PHE A 255 -5.36 21.74 9.15
CA PHE A 255 -4.93 21.43 7.78
C PHE A 255 -3.92 20.29 7.67
N THR A 256 -3.84 19.69 6.49
CA THR A 256 -2.81 18.70 6.13
C THR A 256 -2.56 18.71 4.62
N GLY A 257 -1.32 18.41 4.21
CA GLY A 257 -0.98 18.17 2.81
C GLY A 257 -1.50 16.80 2.35
N ALA A 258 -2.00 16.69 1.13
CA ALA A 258 -2.54 15.43 0.62
C ALA A 258 -1.42 14.53 0.08
N CYS A 259 -1.36 13.28 0.57
CA CYS A 259 -0.25 12.34 0.33
C CYS A 259 1.08 12.80 0.99
N GLU A 260 0.97 13.66 2.00
CA GLU A 260 2.09 14.27 2.71
C GLU A 260 1.85 14.21 4.24
N PRO A 261 1.64 13.02 4.83
CA PRO A 261 1.33 12.91 6.25
C PRO A 261 2.50 13.35 7.13
N ASP A 262 2.21 14.10 8.19
CA ASP A 262 3.17 14.46 9.23
C ASP A 262 2.89 13.65 10.50
N LYS A 263 3.94 13.00 11.05
CA LYS A 263 3.83 12.16 12.26
C LYS A 263 3.47 12.96 13.51
N ALA A 264 3.70 14.28 13.51
CA ALA A 264 3.38 15.18 14.61
C ALA A 264 1.93 15.70 14.56
N GLY A 265 1.16 15.32 13.54
CA GLY A 265 -0.27 15.61 13.43
C GLY A 265 -0.65 16.66 12.38
N LEU A 266 -1.89 17.13 12.47
CA LEU A 266 -2.41 18.20 11.62
C LEU A 266 -1.72 19.55 11.92
N ASP A 267 -2.01 20.55 11.09
CA ASP A 267 -1.42 21.89 11.11
C ASP A 267 0.09 21.92 10.85
N ARG A 268 0.53 20.93 10.07
CA ARG A 268 1.90 20.74 9.62
C ARG A 268 1.92 20.53 8.11
N GLY A 269 3.04 20.90 7.51
CA GLY A 269 3.26 20.80 6.07
C GLY A 269 4.47 21.62 5.66
N TRP A 270 5.13 21.21 4.57
CA TRP A 270 6.28 21.93 4.02
C TRP A 270 5.90 23.36 3.57
N PHE A 271 4.62 23.58 3.24
CA PHE A 271 4.09 24.85 2.75
C PHE A 271 3.76 25.88 3.86
N VAL A 272 3.80 25.50 5.14
CA VAL A 272 3.40 26.38 6.26
C VAL A 272 4.16 27.71 6.25
N GLY A 273 5.45 27.68 5.91
CA GLY A 273 6.27 28.87 5.81
C GLY A 273 5.81 29.82 4.70
N ASP A 274 5.44 29.27 3.54
CA ASP A 274 4.99 30.06 2.39
C ASP A 274 3.54 30.55 2.58
N ALA A 275 2.68 29.75 3.23
CA ALA A 275 1.31 30.13 3.60
C ALA A 275 1.26 31.27 4.62
N ALA A 276 2.25 31.35 5.52
CA ALA A 276 2.37 32.45 6.46
C ALA A 276 2.60 33.82 5.80
N GLU A 277 3.05 33.84 4.54
CA GLU A 277 3.29 35.05 3.74
C GLU A 277 2.12 35.41 2.81
N ALA A 278 1.00 34.71 2.90
CA ALA A 278 -0.19 34.98 2.10
C ALA A 278 -0.74 36.39 2.37
N LYS A 279 -1.37 36.98 1.34
CA LYS A 279 -1.85 38.37 1.35
C LYS A 279 -3.35 38.41 1.15
N ARG A 280 -4.10 38.72 2.22
CA ARG A 280 -5.56 38.70 2.25
C ARG A 280 -6.20 39.49 1.10
N ASP A 281 -5.69 40.70 0.84
CA ASP A 281 -6.26 41.63 -0.13
C ASP A 281 -5.75 41.42 -1.56
N SER A 282 -4.96 40.37 -1.80
CA SER A 282 -4.40 40.03 -3.10
C SER A 282 -5.01 38.74 -3.61
N PHE A 283 -5.90 38.81 -4.60
CA PHE A 283 -6.58 37.64 -5.14
C PHE A 283 -5.61 36.51 -5.54
N GLU A 284 -4.47 36.84 -6.13
CA GLU A 284 -3.47 35.85 -6.55
C GLU A 284 -2.71 35.21 -5.39
N HIS A 285 -2.59 35.92 -4.24
CA HIS A 285 -1.71 35.54 -3.13
C HIS A 285 -2.47 35.26 -1.83
N ALA A 286 -3.80 35.30 -1.87
CA ALA A 286 -4.67 34.89 -0.79
C ALA A 286 -4.81 33.36 -0.76
N ILE A 287 -5.38 32.86 0.32
CA ILE A 287 -5.72 31.45 0.51
C ILE A 287 -7.24 31.32 0.56
N TYR A 288 -7.76 30.42 -0.26
CA TYR A 288 -9.20 30.18 -0.40
C TYR A 288 -9.54 28.75 0.00
N ALA A 289 -10.66 28.57 0.70
CA ALA A 289 -11.25 27.27 0.98
C ALA A 289 -12.53 27.07 0.14
N THR A 290 -12.78 25.86 -0.35
CA THR A 290 -14.00 25.52 -1.09
C THR A 290 -15.22 25.48 -0.16
N SER A 291 -16.37 25.89 -0.66
CA SER A 291 -17.68 25.73 0.00
C SER A 291 -18.69 25.17 -1.01
N PHE A 292 -19.55 24.25 -0.58
CA PHE A 292 -20.65 23.79 -1.43
C PHE A 292 -21.80 24.80 -1.39
N ALA A 293 -22.08 25.36 -0.21
CA ALA A 293 -22.99 26.47 -0.03
C ALA A 293 -22.56 27.69 -0.85
N ARG A 294 -23.52 28.40 -1.43
CA ARG A 294 -23.24 29.62 -2.18
C ARG A 294 -22.63 30.69 -1.25
N THR A 295 -21.55 31.31 -1.70
CA THR A 295 -20.89 32.42 -1.00
C THR A 295 -20.70 33.61 -1.95
N ASN A 296 -20.30 34.76 -1.40
CA ASN A 296 -19.99 35.96 -2.19
C ASN A 296 -18.60 35.91 -2.86
N GLN A 297 -17.85 34.82 -2.68
CA GLN A 297 -16.53 34.61 -3.25
C GLN A 297 -16.48 33.25 -3.96
N HIS A 298 -15.44 33.01 -4.75
CA HIS A 298 -15.25 31.74 -5.44
C HIS A 298 -13.86 31.21 -5.14
N PHE A 299 -13.73 29.88 -5.14
CA PHE A 299 -12.43 29.23 -5.10
C PHE A 299 -11.75 29.37 -6.46
N PRO A 300 -10.53 29.92 -6.56
CA PRO A 300 -9.87 30.10 -7.84
C PRO A 300 -9.40 28.76 -8.42
N LEU A 301 -9.98 28.38 -9.56
CA LEU A 301 -9.56 27.20 -10.31
C LEU A 301 -8.38 27.58 -11.20
N VAL A 302 -7.15 27.28 -10.79
CA VAL A 302 -5.92 27.71 -11.51
C VAL A 302 -5.83 27.20 -12.96
N TRP A 303 -6.55 26.13 -13.29
CA TRP A 303 -6.72 25.63 -14.66
C TRP A 303 -7.85 26.29 -15.45
N ALA A 304 -8.74 27.01 -14.78
CA ALA A 304 -9.93 27.62 -15.34
C ALA A 304 -10.29 28.93 -14.62
N MET A 305 -9.35 29.89 -14.54
CA MET A 305 -9.48 31.12 -13.70
C MET A 305 -10.71 32.01 -14.01
N LYS A 306 -11.34 31.84 -15.17
CA LYS A 306 -12.59 32.53 -15.54
C LYS A 306 -13.84 31.85 -14.98
N ASN A 307 -13.74 30.58 -14.61
CA ASN A 307 -14.82 29.82 -14.03
C ASN A 307 -14.99 30.22 -12.55
N ARG A 308 -16.19 30.69 -12.21
CA ARG A 308 -16.59 31.12 -10.86
C ARG A 308 -17.66 30.22 -10.26
N SER A 309 -17.86 29.02 -10.82
CA SER A 309 -18.94 28.11 -10.42
C SER A 309 -18.75 27.49 -9.05
N VAL A 310 -17.52 27.44 -8.54
CA VAL A 310 -17.16 26.84 -7.25
C VAL A 310 -17.12 27.93 -6.18
N PRO A 311 -18.08 27.97 -5.23
CA PRO A 311 -18.04 28.91 -4.12
C PRO A 311 -16.81 28.72 -3.24
N GLY A 312 -16.37 29.79 -2.60
CA GLY A 312 -15.23 29.72 -1.69
C GLY A 312 -15.22 30.81 -0.64
N GLU A 313 -14.29 30.68 0.30
CA GLU A 313 -14.07 31.58 1.42
C GLU A 313 -12.61 31.99 1.46
N ASN A 314 -12.32 33.29 1.63
CA ASN A 314 -10.96 33.74 1.90
C ASN A 314 -10.59 33.45 3.36
N VAL A 315 -9.75 32.44 3.56
CA VAL A 315 -9.30 31.94 4.86
C VAL A 315 -7.88 32.38 5.20
N THR A 316 -7.34 33.37 4.47
CA THR A 316 -5.94 33.83 4.59
C THR A 316 -5.52 34.11 6.04
N ASP A 317 -6.40 34.68 6.86
CA ASP A 317 -6.09 35.09 8.23
C ASP A 317 -5.76 33.90 9.16
N ARG A 318 -6.16 32.68 8.79
CA ARG A 318 -5.80 31.46 9.54
C ARG A 318 -4.34 31.04 9.33
N TYR A 319 -3.75 31.46 8.22
CA TYR A 319 -2.40 31.07 7.81
C TYR A 319 -1.41 32.23 7.94
N ALA A 320 -1.81 33.42 7.48
CA ALA A 320 -0.95 34.59 7.42
C ALA A 320 -0.47 35.00 8.81
N LYS A 321 0.83 35.24 8.93
CA LYS A 321 1.46 35.75 10.15
C LYS A 321 1.95 37.17 9.90
N ALA A 322 2.05 37.96 10.97
CA ALA A 322 2.67 39.29 10.89
C ALA A 322 4.07 39.16 10.26
N ARG A 323 4.40 40.07 9.35
CA ARG A 323 5.66 40.07 8.60
C ARG A 323 6.83 39.94 9.59
N ARG A 324 7.65 38.89 9.43
CA ARG A 324 8.85 38.71 10.25
C ARG A 324 9.79 39.90 10.04
N GLU A 325 10.26 40.48 11.14
CA GLU A 325 11.44 41.35 11.11
C GLU A 325 12.64 40.56 10.58
N PRO A 326 13.58 41.17 9.82
CA PRO A 326 14.77 40.48 9.33
C PRO A 326 15.55 39.87 10.50
N THR A 327 15.59 38.55 10.58
CA THR A 327 16.19 37.80 11.70
C THR A 327 17.70 37.60 11.53
N GLY A 328 18.29 38.10 10.43
CA GLY A 328 19.66 37.81 10.06
C GLY A 328 19.89 36.38 9.56
N THR A 329 18.81 35.63 9.27
CA THR A 329 18.88 34.30 8.65
C THR A 329 18.29 34.30 7.23
N VAL A 330 18.82 33.43 6.38
CA VAL A 330 18.37 33.16 5.01
C VAL A 330 17.83 31.72 4.96
N ARG A 331 16.66 31.52 4.35
CA ARG A 331 16.15 30.17 4.08
C ARG A 331 16.86 29.56 2.89
N LEU A 332 17.73 28.57 3.12
CA LEU A 332 18.36 27.79 2.05
C LEU A 332 17.48 26.60 1.67
N ARG A 333 17.16 26.46 0.39
CA ARG A 333 16.48 25.29 -0.18
C ARG A 333 17.44 24.47 -1.05
N VAL A 334 17.51 23.17 -0.79
CA VAL A 334 18.41 22.24 -1.48
C VAL A 334 17.61 21.28 -2.36
N ARG A 335 17.79 21.41 -3.68
CA ARG A 335 17.29 20.45 -4.68
C ARG A 335 18.44 19.54 -5.11
N VAL A 336 18.19 18.24 -5.17
CA VAL A 336 19.16 17.27 -5.70
C VAL A 336 18.56 16.59 -6.91
N VAL A 337 19.30 16.52 -8.01
CA VAL A 337 18.87 15.93 -9.27
C VAL A 337 19.90 14.94 -9.84
N ASP A 338 19.46 14.01 -10.68
CA ASP A 338 20.33 13.15 -11.50
C ASP A 338 20.85 13.88 -12.75
N ALA A 339 21.60 13.18 -13.60
CA ALA A 339 22.14 13.71 -14.85
C ALA A 339 21.04 14.13 -15.83
N GLU A 340 19.90 13.45 -15.79
CA GLU A 340 18.69 13.68 -16.59
C GLU A 340 17.77 14.77 -16.00
N LYS A 341 18.18 15.40 -14.89
CA LYS A 341 17.45 16.43 -14.15
C LYS A 341 16.18 15.95 -13.42
N HIS A 342 16.03 14.66 -13.18
CA HIS A 342 15.01 14.16 -12.26
C HIS A 342 15.47 14.35 -10.82
N ARG A 343 14.54 14.72 -9.94
CA ARG A 343 14.78 14.89 -8.52
C ARG A 343 15.05 13.56 -7.84
N VAL A 344 16.12 13.52 -7.04
CA VAL A 344 16.56 12.32 -6.32
C VAL A 344 16.48 12.55 -4.83
N GLU A 345 16.00 11.54 -4.11
CA GLU A 345 15.91 11.53 -2.66
C GLU A 345 17.17 10.93 -2.02
N VAL A 346 18.04 11.78 -1.46
CA VAL A 346 19.32 11.40 -0.84
C VAL A 346 19.59 12.22 0.43
N PRO A 347 20.41 11.72 1.37
CA PRO A 347 20.90 12.51 2.48
C PRO A 347 21.66 13.75 2.00
N VAL A 348 21.39 14.89 2.64
CA VAL A 348 22.04 16.18 2.44
C VAL A 348 22.66 16.62 3.77
N THR A 349 23.91 17.07 3.73
CA THR A 349 24.57 17.69 4.89
C THR A 349 24.99 19.12 4.57
N ILE A 350 24.92 19.99 5.57
CA ILE A 350 25.37 21.39 5.49
C ILE A 350 26.31 21.64 6.65
N SER A 351 27.50 22.15 6.34
CA SER A 351 28.51 22.54 7.33
C SER A 351 29.05 23.92 7.01
N SER A 352 29.44 24.70 8.02
CA SER A 352 30.16 25.96 7.84
C SER A 352 31.60 25.83 8.33
N SER A 353 32.53 26.51 7.68
CA SER A 353 33.93 26.58 8.13
C SER A 353 34.09 27.33 9.46
N ALA A 354 33.13 28.20 9.80
CA ALA A 354 33.10 28.92 11.08
C ALA A 354 32.61 28.07 12.26
N ASP A 355 31.81 27.03 12.00
CA ASP A 355 31.22 26.13 13.00
C ASP A 355 31.30 24.65 12.51
N PRO A 356 32.50 24.04 12.42
CA PRO A 356 32.68 22.72 11.82
C PRO A 356 31.96 21.59 12.58
N ASP A 357 31.70 21.77 13.88
CA ASP A 357 31.03 20.77 14.73
C ASP A 357 29.49 20.83 14.64
N GLN A 358 28.92 21.88 14.04
CA GLN A 358 27.47 21.99 13.80
C GLN A 358 27.13 21.66 12.35
N THR A 359 26.98 20.37 12.07
CA THR A 359 26.47 19.90 10.77
C THR A 359 24.96 19.75 10.82
N LEU A 360 24.25 20.43 9.92
CA LEU A 360 22.83 20.23 9.70
C LEU A 360 22.61 19.11 8.70
N THR A 361 21.60 18.28 8.91
CA THR A 361 21.30 17.14 8.04
C THR A 361 19.83 17.13 7.64
N GLY A 362 19.55 16.61 6.45
CA GLY A 362 18.19 16.39 5.95
C GLY A 362 18.19 15.41 4.79
N ARG A 363 17.02 15.09 4.22
CA ARG A 363 16.90 14.34 2.96
C ARG A 363 16.31 15.23 1.88
N SER A 364 16.90 15.23 0.69
CA SER A 364 16.31 15.88 -0.48
C SER A 364 14.99 15.21 -0.86
N ARG A 365 14.25 15.79 -1.80
CA ARG A 365 12.90 15.34 -2.16
C ARG A 365 12.89 14.83 -3.60
N GLY A 366 12.36 13.64 -3.82
CA GLY A 366 12.27 12.98 -5.13
C GLY A 366 11.12 13.48 -6.02
N GLU A 367 10.95 12.85 -7.19
CA GLU A 367 9.93 13.21 -8.21
C GLU A 367 8.47 13.06 -7.74
N THR A 368 8.23 12.25 -6.71
CA THR A 368 6.89 12.01 -6.14
C THR A 368 6.49 13.03 -5.08
N ALA A 369 7.35 14.00 -4.75
CA ALA A 369 7.01 15.12 -3.89
C ALA A 369 6.49 16.30 -4.72
N ASP A 370 5.67 17.18 -4.12
CA ASP A 370 5.25 18.40 -4.79
C ASP A 370 6.46 19.19 -5.31
N THR A 371 6.32 19.86 -6.45
CA THR A 371 7.40 20.63 -7.08
C THR A 371 7.96 21.74 -6.16
N ASN A 372 7.13 22.24 -5.24
CA ASN A 372 7.47 23.25 -4.25
C ASN A 372 7.94 22.70 -2.90
N ASP A 373 7.78 21.39 -2.65
CA ASP A 373 8.40 20.73 -1.49
C ASP A 373 9.90 20.55 -1.77
N ILE A 374 10.72 21.46 -1.27
CA ILE A 374 12.17 21.41 -1.39
C ILE A 374 12.74 21.45 0.02
N LEU A 375 13.66 20.54 0.32
CA LEU A 375 14.36 20.49 1.61
C LEU A 375 14.90 21.89 1.97
N SER A 376 14.48 22.43 3.11
CA SER A 376 14.82 23.78 3.54
C SER A 376 15.55 23.81 4.89
N PHE A 377 16.49 24.74 5.04
CA PHE A 377 17.21 25.05 6.27
C PHE A 377 17.18 26.55 6.52
N GLU A 378 17.09 26.97 7.78
CA GLU A 378 17.23 28.38 8.18
C GLU A 378 18.69 28.59 8.62
N LEU A 379 19.45 29.40 7.89
CA LEU A 379 20.90 29.57 8.08
C LEU A 379 21.26 31.03 8.32
N SER A 380 22.30 31.33 9.08
CA SER A 380 22.75 32.72 9.26
C SER A 380 23.24 33.33 7.95
N ALA A 381 22.90 34.59 7.71
CA ALA A 381 23.42 35.37 6.61
C ALA A 381 24.91 35.73 6.80
N ASP A 382 25.53 36.23 5.74
CA ASP A 382 26.95 36.65 5.66
C ASP A 382 27.95 35.53 6.01
N ARG A 383 27.59 34.28 5.73
CA ARG A 383 28.42 33.11 5.98
C ARG A 383 28.51 32.18 4.77
N GLU A 384 29.61 31.44 4.72
CA GLU A 384 29.86 30.39 3.75
C GLU A 384 29.40 29.02 4.30
N TYR A 385 28.73 28.26 3.46
CA TYR A 385 28.25 26.91 3.77
C TYR A 385 28.66 25.93 2.66
N LEU A 386 29.13 24.76 3.06
CA LEU A 386 29.35 23.61 2.18
C LEU A 386 28.14 22.70 2.25
N VAL A 387 27.43 22.56 1.13
CA VAL A 387 26.30 21.65 0.96
C VAL A 387 26.79 20.37 0.28
N LYS A 388 26.51 19.20 0.85
CA LYS A 388 26.88 17.90 0.27
C LYS A 388 25.66 17.01 0.08
N ALA A 389 25.63 16.24 -1.01
CA ALA A 389 24.65 15.20 -1.30
C ALA A 389 25.34 14.06 -2.04
N GLY A 390 25.56 12.91 -1.38
CA GLY A 390 26.40 11.83 -1.92
C GLY A 390 27.83 12.31 -2.21
N ALA A 391 28.33 12.05 -3.42
CA ALA A 391 29.64 12.53 -3.89
C ALA A 391 29.61 13.99 -4.40
N ALA A 392 28.42 14.58 -4.58
CA ALA A 392 28.30 15.97 -5.02
C ALA A 392 28.45 16.93 -3.83
N SER A 393 29.18 18.02 -4.03
CA SER A 393 29.29 19.09 -3.04
C SER A 393 29.33 20.45 -3.71
N LYS A 394 28.76 21.47 -3.04
CA LYS A 394 28.76 22.84 -3.51
C LYS A 394 28.89 23.81 -2.34
N THR A 395 29.87 24.70 -2.43
CA THR A 395 30.02 25.81 -1.51
C THR A 395 29.13 26.97 -1.94
N ILE A 396 28.43 27.58 -0.99
CA ILE A 396 27.54 28.72 -1.21
C ILE A 396 27.82 29.81 -0.19
N GLN A 397 27.75 31.07 -0.65
CA GLN A 397 27.72 32.25 0.19
C GLN A 397 26.27 32.69 0.35
N LEU A 398 25.81 32.92 1.57
CA LEU A 398 24.50 33.53 1.84
C LEU A 398 24.69 35.00 2.18
N GLU A 399 24.12 35.90 1.40
CA GLU A 399 24.25 37.36 1.57
C GLU A 399 23.15 37.91 2.50
N ALA A 400 23.48 38.90 3.32
CA ALA A 400 22.49 39.65 4.09
C ALA A 400 21.46 40.35 3.19
N GLY A 401 20.18 40.20 3.55
CA GLY A 401 19.05 40.81 2.85
C GLY A 401 18.34 39.91 1.83
N ALA A 402 18.85 38.70 1.57
CA ALA A 402 18.11 37.68 0.85
C ALA A 402 17.18 36.91 1.80
N ASP A 403 15.86 36.90 1.52
CA ASP A 403 14.92 36.11 2.32
C ASP A 403 15.08 34.58 2.06
N GLU A 404 15.47 34.21 0.84
CA GLU A 404 15.58 32.81 0.41
C GLU A 404 16.65 32.59 -0.67
N ARG A 405 17.28 31.42 -0.67
CA ARG A 405 18.19 30.94 -1.73
C ARG A 405 17.90 29.50 -2.09
N ILE A 406 17.84 29.17 -3.39
CA ILE A 406 17.74 27.78 -3.88
C ILE A 406 19.10 27.35 -4.43
N VAL A 407 19.59 26.18 -4.01
CA VAL A 407 20.77 25.51 -4.56
C VAL A 407 20.35 24.17 -5.17
N GLU A 408 20.80 23.92 -6.40
CA GLU A 408 20.66 22.63 -7.06
C GLU A 408 22.02 21.91 -7.07
N LEU A 409 22.05 20.66 -6.60
CA LEU A 409 23.16 19.74 -6.73
C LEU A 409 22.78 18.65 -7.74
N THR A 410 23.68 18.36 -8.68
CA THR A 410 23.53 17.22 -9.58
C THR A 410 24.41 16.09 -9.08
N ILE A 411 23.79 14.94 -8.77
CA ILE A 411 24.50 13.71 -8.44
C ILE A 411 24.63 12.86 -9.69
N THR A 412 25.86 12.58 -10.09
CA THR A 412 26.14 11.48 -11.01
C THR A 412 26.08 10.20 -10.18
N PRO A 413 25.38 9.13 -10.62
CA PRO A 413 25.60 7.83 -10.02
C PRO A 413 27.11 7.59 -9.98
N VAL A 414 27.65 7.25 -8.80
CA VAL A 414 29.03 6.79 -8.73
C VAL A 414 29.08 5.57 -9.64
N GLU A 415 29.70 5.71 -10.81
CA GLU A 415 29.93 4.61 -11.71
C GLU A 415 30.54 3.48 -10.87
N ALA A 416 29.84 2.34 -10.84
CA ALA A 416 30.51 1.11 -10.46
C ALA A 416 31.80 1.03 -11.29
N PRO A 417 32.92 0.58 -10.70
CA PRO A 417 34.21 0.56 -11.39
C PRO A 417 34.04 0.05 -12.83
N SER A 418 34.60 0.79 -13.78
CA SER A 418 34.44 0.55 -15.22
C SER A 418 34.53 -0.95 -15.53
N PRO A 419 33.55 -1.55 -16.21
CA PRO A 419 33.38 -3.00 -16.36
C PRO A 419 34.42 -3.67 -17.29
N SER A 420 35.66 -3.17 -17.36
CA SER A 420 36.69 -3.69 -18.27
C SER A 420 37.99 -4.12 -17.59
N ALA A 421 38.34 -3.60 -16.41
CA ALA A 421 39.58 -3.95 -15.72
C ALA A 421 39.38 -5.12 -14.76
N LEU A 422 40.35 -6.05 -14.72
CA LEU A 422 40.41 -7.05 -13.65
C LEU A 422 40.63 -6.34 -12.30
N PRO A 423 40.09 -6.88 -11.20
CA PRO A 423 40.26 -6.29 -9.88
C PRO A 423 41.75 -6.26 -9.50
N ASP A 424 42.19 -5.16 -8.88
CA ASP A 424 43.52 -5.10 -8.27
C ASP A 424 43.55 -5.96 -7.00
N ALA A 425 44.47 -6.92 -6.96
CA ALA A 425 44.55 -7.88 -5.86
C ALA A 425 44.89 -7.21 -4.52
N GLY A 426 45.67 -6.12 -4.52
CA GLY A 426 46.02 -5.36 -3.32
C GLY A 426 44.80 -4.63 -2.75
N CYS A 427 44.08 -3.87 -3.59
CA CYS A 427 42.84 -3.19 -3.20
C CYS A 427 41.77 -4.18 -2.73
N SER A 428 41.62 -5.31 -3.43
CA SER A 428 40.67 -6.36 -3.07
C SER A 428 40.98 -6.97 -1.69
N SER A 429 42.25 -7.31 -1.44
CA SER A 429 42.68 -7.83 -0.14
C SER A 429 42.52 -6.79 0.98
N GLN A 430 42.75 -5.50 0.70
CA GLN A 430 42.55 -4.43 1.68
C GLN A 430 41.06 -4.26 2.02
N ALA A 431 40.19 -4.24 1.01
CA ALA A 431 38.74 -4.16 1.22
C ALA A 431 38.22 -5.34 2.07
N LEU A 432 38.77 -6.54 1.87
CA LEU A 432 38.45 -7.71 2.69
C LEU A 432 38.93 -7.55 4.15
N ALA A 433 40.09 -6.94 4.38
CA ALA A 433 40.59 -6.66 5.73
C ALA A 433 39.71 -5.62 6.45
N GLU A 434 39.27 -4.58 5.74
CA GLU A 434 38.35 -3.56 6.27
C GLU A 434 36.96 -4.15 6.57
N LEU A 435 36.46 -5.06 5.74
CA LEU A 435 35.24 -5.83 6.04
C LEU A 435 35.39 -6.64 7.32
N ARG A 436 36.51 -7.34 7.53
CA ARG A 436 36.75 -8.11 8.77
C ARG A 436 36.75 -7.22 10.00
N ALA A 437 37.39 -6.04 9.92
CA ALA A 437 37.39 -5.07 11.00
C ALA A 437 35.96 -4.55 11.28
N ALA A 438 35.23 -4.16 10.24
CA ALA A 438 33.86 -3.67 10.37
C ALA A 438 32.89 -4.72 10.93
N LEU A 439 33.05 -5.99 10.56
CA LEU A 439 32.23 -7.09 11.08
C LEU A 439 32.52 -7.40 12.56
N ALA A 440 33.74 -7.12 13.04
CA ALA A 440 34.08 -7.25 14.46
C ALA A 440 33.42 -6.16 15.33
N GLU A 441 33.07 -5.02 14.73
CA GLU A 441 32.29 -3.95 15.37
C GLU A 441 30.79 -4.28 15.30
N GLU A 442 30.33 -5.19 16.17
CA GLU A 442 28.97 -5.79 16.15
C GLU A 442 27.78 -4.82 16.28
N ALA A 443 28.03 -3.52 16.47
CA ALA A 443 27.01 -2.49 16.72
C ALA A 443 26.26 -2.00 15.45
N GLN A 444 26.77 -2.23 14.24
CA GLN A 444 26.21 -1.67 12.99
C GLN A 444 25.31 -2.67 12.25
N ALA A 445 24.26 -2.21 11.55
CA ALA A 445 23.49 -3.09 10.67
C ALA A 445 24.35 -3.51 9.45
N LEU A 446 24.27 -4.78 9.01
CA LEU A 446 25.06 -5.26 7.85
C LEU A 446 24.75 -4.44 6.59
N SER A 447 23.50 -3.98 6.44
CA SER A 447 23.07 -3.10 5.35
C SER A 447 23.87 -1.79 5.28
N ASP A 448 24.27 -1.24 6.43
CA ASP A 448 24.96 0.06 6.52
C ASP A 448 26.39 -0.03 6.00
N LEU A 449 26.96 -1.24 5.97
CA LEU A 449 28.28 -1.48 5.40
C LEU A 449 28.26 -1.36 3.87
N ALA A 450 27.10 -1.52 3.21
CA ALA A 450 27.01 -1.53 1.76
C ALA A 450 27.34 -0.19 1.08
N THR A 451 27.32 0.91 1.83
CA THR A 451 27.65 2.26 1.33
C THR A 451 29.06 2.73 1.69
N ARG A 452 29.85 1.90 2.39
CA ARG A 452 31.22 2.23 2.77
C ARG A 452 32.13 2.16 1.55
N GLU A 453 33.20 2.95 1.54
CA GLU A 453 34.14 3.02 0.40
C GLU A 453 34.73 1.65 0.07
N PHE A 454 35.20 0.90 1.09
CA PHE A 454 35.71 -0.46 0.90
C PHE A 454 34.68 -1.41 0.29
N ALA A 455 33.39 -1.17 0.51
CA ALA A 455 32.35 -2.06 0.03
C ALA A 455 32.12 -1.95 -1.49
N LEU A 456 32.54 -0.83 -2.09
CA LEU A 456 32.42 -0.54 -3.52
C LEU A 456 33.62 -1.03 -4.33
N VAL A 457 34.69 -1.47 -3.66
CA VAL A 457 35.90 -1.98 -4.31
C VAL A 457 35.60 -3.28 -5.06
N ALA A 458 36.12 -3.38 -6.29
CA ALA A 458 36.05 -4.59 -7.09
C ALA A 458 36.93 -5.70 -6.48
N LEU A 459 36.33 -6.86 -6.23
CA LEU A 459 36.99 -7.99 -5.61
C LEU A 459 37.47 -9.03 -6.62
N THR A 460 38.61 -9.65 -6.32
CA THR A 460 39.01 -10.93 -6.94
C THR A 460 37.97 -12.01 -6.64
N ARG A 461 37.92 -13.06 -7.46
CA ARG A 461 37.03 -14.20 -7.23
C ARG A 461 37.21 -14.85 -5.85
N ALA A 462 38.48 -14.99 -5.42
CA ALA A 462 38.82 -15.59 -4.13
C ALA A 462 38.37 -14.70 -2.95
N ASP A 463 38.62 -13.39 -3.04
CA ASP A 463 38.22 -12.45 -1.98
C ASP A 463 36.71 -12.28 -1.92
N ALA A 464 36.01 -12.31 -3.06
CA ALA A 464 34.55 -12.29 -3.11
C ALA A 464 33.92 -13.53 -2.45
N SER A 465 34.53 -14.72 -2.65
CA SER A 465 34.12 -15.94 -1.94
C SER A 465 34.34 -15.78 -0.43
N THR A 466 35.50 -15.29 -0.03
CA THR A 466 35.83 -15.09 1.40
C THR A 466 34.92 -14.04 2.04
N ALA A 467 34.63 -12.94 1.34
CA ALA A 467 33.70 -11.91 1.81
C ALA A 467 32.29 -12.46 1.99
N ARG A 468 31.81 -13.30 1.06
CA ARG A 468 30.52 -13.97 1.16
C ARG A 468 30.44 -14.83 2.42
N ASP A 469 31.45 -15.63 2.69
CA ASP A 469 31.49 -16.50 3.87
C ASP A 469 31.50 -15.69 5.17
N LEU A 470 32.29 -14.61 5.24
CA LEU A 470 32.33 -13.72 6.40
C LEU A 470 30.99 -13.02 6.65
N ILE A 471 30.38 -12.50 5.60
CA ILE A 471 29.07 -11.84 5.67
C ILE A 471 28.00 -12.83 6.15
N TRP A 472 27.99 -14.05 5.59
CA TRP A 472 27.06 -15.09 6.01
C TRP A 472 27.28 -15.51 7.47
N GLN A 473 28.52 -15.70 7.90
CA GLN A 473 28.83 -16.04 9.29
C GLN A 473 28.37 -14.94 10.26
N ALA A 474 28.64 -13.67 9.95
CA ALA A 474 28.20 -12.55 10.76
C ALA A 474 26.66 -12.47 10.84
N HIS A 475 25.98 -12.72 9.72
CA HIS A 475 24.52 -12.75 9.65
C HIS A 475 23.91 -13.91 10.45
N ALA A 476 24.44 -15.12 10.29
CA ALA A 476 24.02 -16.29 11.04
C ALA A 476 24.24 -16.12 12.55
N THR A 477 25.33 -15.47 12.97
CA THR A 477 25.55 -15.12 14.38
C THR A 477 24.46 -14.17 14.91
N ARG A 478 24.02 -13.18 14.12
CA ARG A 478 22.92 -12.29 14.50
C ARG A 478 21.59 -13.04 14.60
N ILE A 479 21.29 -13.93 13.65
CA ILE A 479 20.07 -14.77 13.72
C ILE A 479 20.08 -15.62 15.01
N ARG A 480 21.21 -16.27 15.34
CA ARG A 480 21.35 -17.02 16.60
C ARG A 480 21.12 -16.17 17.83
N ARG A 481 21.55 -14.92 17.82
CA ARG A 481 21.35 -14.01 18.94
C ARG A 481 19.91 -13.51 19.03
N ASP A 482 19.35 -13.06 17.90
CA ASP A 482 18.15 -12.23 17.87
C ASP A 482 16.87 -13.04 17.65
N ARG A 483 16.95 -14.23 17.05
CA ARG A 483 15.79 -15.00 16.57
C ARG A 483 15.64 -16.40 17.17
N THR A 484 16.58 -16.85 18.01
CA THR A 484 16.45 -18.15 18.71
C THR A 484 15.13 -18.26 19.48
N ALA A 485 14.67 -17.18 20.12
CA ALA A 485 13.42 -17.15 20.85
C ALA A 485 12.18 -17.42 19.97
N GLU A 486 12.24 -17.11 18.66
CA GLU A 486 11.14 -17.37 17.72
C GLU A 486 10.97 -18.87 17.44
N ILE A 487 12.10 -19.59 17.35
CA ILE A 487 12.11 -21.04 17.17
C ILE A 487 11.77 -21.76 18.47
N ASP A 488 12.33 -21.35 19.60
CA ASP A 488 12.02 -21.92 20.92
C ASP A 488 10.54 -21.74 21.28
N GLY A 489 9.98 -20.56 21.00
CA GLY A 489 8.57 -20.25 21.23
C GLY A 489 7.63 -20.82 20.15
N GLN A 490 8.17 -21.27 19.03
CA GLN A 490 7.45 -21.69 17.83
C GLN A 490 6.37 -20.69 17.40
N ILE A 491 6.74 -19.40 17.36
CA ILE A 491 5.88 -18.30 16.97
C ILE A 491 6.72 -17.20 16.32
N LEU A 492 6.36 -16.81 15.09
CA LEU A 492 6.88 -15.59 14.46
C LEU A 492 5.91 -14.44 14.71
N LYS A 493 6.46 -13.24 14.94
CA LYS A 493 5.69 -12.00 15.07
C LYS A 493 6.16 -10.95 14.07
N GLU A 494 5.20 -10.32 13.41
CA GLU A 494 5.42 -9.15 12.55
C GLU A 494 4.30 -8.16 12.83
N ASP A 495 4.62 -7.03 13.47
CA ASP A 495 3.65 -6.08 14.02
C ASP A 495 2.61 -6.80 14.92
N GLU A 496 1.31 -6.65 14.62
CA GLU A 496 0.21 -7.31 15.33
C GLU A 496 -0.10 -8.72 14.82
N LEU A 497 0.65 -9.22 13.82
CA LEU A 497 0.44 -10.54 13.24
C LEU A 497 1.29 -11.58 13.94
N GLU A 498 0.65 -12.68 14.31
CA GLU A 498 1.30 -13.84 14.90
C GLU A 498 1.13 -15.06 14.01
N MET A 499 2.24 -15.72 13.68
CA MET A 499 2.25 -17.01 12.99
C MET A 499 2.79 -18.10 13.93
N PRO A 500 1.94 -18.70 14.77
CA PRO A 500 2.30 -19.92 15.51
C PRO A 500 2.64 -21.04 14.52
N PHE A 501 3.64 -21.85 14.82
CA PHE A 501 3.96 -23.04 14.04
C PHE A 501 4.27 -24.23 14.93
N ARG A 502 4.34 -25.43 14.35
CA ARG A 502 4.79 -26.64 15.04
C ARG A 502 5.83 -27.35 14.20
N LEU A 503 6.86 -27.85 14.86
CA LEU A 503 7.94 -28.64 14.27
C LEU A 503 7.84 -30.09 14.73
N LYS A 504 8.01 -31.02 13.80
CA LYS A 504 8.18 -32.45 14.08
C LYS A 504 9.30 -33.00 13.22
N VAL A 505 10.32 -33.57 13.86
CA VAL A 505 11.47 -34.16 13.18
C VAL A 505 11.19 -35.62 12.83
N PHE A 506 11.52 -35.99 11.60
CA PHE A 506 11.49 -37.37 11.09
C PHE A 506 12.89 -37.76 10.59
N GLY A 507 13.24 -39.03 10.78
CA GLY A 507 14.50 -39.60 10.28
C GLY A 507 15.78 -39.01 10.87
N GLU A 508 16.90 -39.61 10.48
CA GLU A 508 18.23 -39.13 10.83
C GLU A 508 18.63 -37.94 9.95
N LYS A 509 19.39 -36.99 10.52
CA LYS A 509 19.84 -35.79 9.78
C LYS A 509 20.88 -36.18 8.73
N PRO A 510 20.68 -35.86 7.44
CA PRO A 510 21.71 -36.01 6.41
C PRO A 510 22.92 -35.10 6.63
N GLU A 511 24.08 -35.45 6.07
CA GLU A 511 25.31 -34.63 6.15
C GLU A 511 25.10 -33.21 5.60
N GLY A 512 24.31 -33.07 4.52
CA GLY A 512 24.00 -31.78 3.90
C GLY A 512 22.89 -30.98 4.58
N GLY A 513 22.47 -31.34 5.80
CA GLY A 513 21.37 -30.71 6.52
C GLY A 513 20.01 -31.38 6.29
N ARG A 514 19.02 -31.05 7.13
CA ARG A 514 17.66 -31.63 7.06
C ARG A 514 16.84 -31.05 5.92
N SER A 515 15.95 -31.85 5.34
CA SER A 515 14.87 -31.30 4.51
C SER A 515 13.82 -30.57 5.36
N LEU A 516 13.17 -29.55 4.80
CA LEU A 516 12.10 -28.80 5.44
C LEU A 516 10.80 -28.97 4.66
N TRP A 517 9.72 -29.35 5.35
CA TRP A 517 8.42 -29.64 4.75
C TRP A 517 7.34 -28.77 5.39
N ILE A 518 6.95 -27.70 4.71
CA ILE A 518 5.94 -26.76 5.17
C ILE A 518 4.55 -27.27 4.73
N ALA A 519 3.63 -27.46 5.66
CA ALA A 519 2.28 -27.97 5.41
C ALA A 519 1.20 -26.99 5.88
N LEU A 520 0.57 -26.34 4.90
CA LEU A 520 -0.41 -25.26 5.07
C LEU A 520 -1.81 -25.81 5.34
N HIS A 521 -2.45 -25.34 6.42
CA HIS A 521 -3.81 -25.77 6.78
C HIS A 521 -4.90 -25.14 5.91
N GLY A 522 -6.06 -25.81 5.81
CA GLY A 522 -7.27 -25.27 5.18
C GLY A 522 -8.10 -24.34 6.07
N GLY A 523 -9.31 -23.98 5.64
CA GLY A 523 -10.25 -23.19 6.46
C GLY A 523 -10.35 -21.69 6.14
N GLY A 524 -9.98 -21.27 4.93
CA GLY A 524 -10.14 -19.88 4.50
C GLY A 524 -11.54 -19.33 4.70
N GLY A 525 -11.62 -18.13 5.29
CA GLY A 525 -12.87 -17.45 5.61
C GLY A 525 -13.68 -18.09 6.73
N ALA A 526 -13.18 -19.18 7.35
CA ALA A 526 -13.86 -19.84 8.46
C ALA A 526 -13.54 -19.17 9.80
N PRO A 527 -14.40 -19.31 10.83
CA PRO A 527 -14.11 -18.84 12.17
C PRO A 527 -12.77 -19.36 12.72
N LYS A 528 -12.16 -18.59 13.61
CA LYS A 528 -10.85 -18.91 14.22
C LYS A 528 -10.78 -20.33 14.78
N GLN A 529 -11.82 -20.79 15.45
CA GLN A 529 -11.86 -22.12 16.07
C GLN A 529 -11.73 -23.24 15.02
N VAL A 530 -12.29 -23.03 13.83
CA VAL A 530 -12.17 -23.97 12.71
C VAL A 530 -10.74 -23.96 12.16
N ASN A 531 -10.16 -22.77 11.96
CA ASN A 531 -8.76 -22.64 11.50
C ASN A 531 -7.78 -23.28 12.49
N ASP A 532 -7.94 -23.02 13.78
CA ASP A 532 -7.12 -23.62 14.84
C ASP A 532 -7.25 -25.15 14.85
N GLN A 533 -8.45 -25.68 14.60
CA GLN A 533 -8.65 -27.12 14.49
C GLN A 533 -8.01 -27.70 13.23
N GLN A 534 -8.12 -27.02 12.08
CA GLN A 534 -7.47 -27.47 10.84
C GLN A 534 -5.95 -27.47 10.97
N TRP A 535 -5.38 -26.47 11.62
CA TRP A 535 -3.96 -26.42 11.96
C TRP A 535 -3.55 -27.60 12.85
N LYS A 536 -4.30 -27.90 13.91
CA LYS A 536 -4.06 -29.08 14.77
C LYS A 536 -4.12 -30.40 13.99
N ASN A 537 -5.08 -30.54 13.07
CA ASN A 537 -5.18 -31.73 12.24
C ASN A 537 -3.93 -31.91 11.35
N HIS A 538 -3.42 -30.82 10.76
CA HIS A 538 -2.26 -30.84 9.88
C HIS A 538 -0.98 -31.34 10.57
N GLN A 539 -0.83 -31.13 11.88
CA GLN A 539 0.34 -31.56 12.68
C GLN A 539 0.58 -33.08 12.64
N THR A 540 -0.46 -33.87 12.35
CA THR A 540 -0.39 -35.34 12.32
C THR A 540 -0.80 -35.94 10.97
N LEU A 541 -1.04 -35.08 9.97
CA LEU A 541 -1.66 -35.47 8.71
C LEU A 541 -0.73 -36.31 7.81
N TYR A 542 0.56 -36.01 7.79
CA TYR A 542 1.55 -36.71 6.98
C TYR A 542 2.73 -37.22 7.81
N THR A 543 3.43 -38.20 7.25
CA THR A 543 4.66 -38.78 7.78
C THR A 543 5.73 -38.67 6.72
N LEU A 544 6.98 -38.45 7.14
CA LEU A 544 8.12 -38.31 6.26
C LEU A 544 9.13 -39.42 6.54
N GLU A 545 9.96 -39.75 5.55
CA GLU A 545 11.15 -40.57 5.75
C GLU A 545 12.23 -39.77 6.51
N GLU A 546 12.47 -38.53 6.08
CA GLU A 546 13.42 -37.59 6.68
C GLU A 546 12.88 -36.16 6.59
N GLY A 547 13.18 -35.35 7.60
CA GLY A 547 13.04 -33.90 7.53
C GLY A 547 12.34 -33.29 8.74
N ILE A 548 12.28 -31.96 8.74
CA ILE A 548 11.48 -31.16 9.66
C ILE A 548 10.12 -30.93 9.01
N TYR A 549 9.08 -31.55 9.58
CA TYR A 549 7.69 -31.28 9.22
C TYR A 549 7.19 -30.07 10.00
N LEU A 550 6.95 -28.97 9.26
CA LEU A 550 6.54 -27.69 9.80
C LEU A 550 5.08 -27.41 9.44
N THR A 551 4.23 -27.23 10.44
CA THR A 551 2.83 -26.82 10.23
C THR A 551 2.59 -25.44 10.81
N PRO A 552 2.52 -24.38 9.99
CA PRO A 552 2.21 -23.04 10.45
C PRO A 552 0.69 -22.87 10.59
N ARG A 553 0.27 -21.98 11.49
CA ARG A 553 -1.08 -21.41 11.55
C ARG A 553 -1.02 -20.04 10.90
N ALA A 554 -1.79 -19.82 9.83
CA ALA A 554 -1.75 -18.53 9.14
C ALA A 554 -2.14 -17.40 10.09
N PRO A 555 -1.55 -16.20 10.00
CA PRO A 555 -1.86 -15.11 10.93
C PRO A 555 -3.34 -14.68 10.95
N THR A 556 -4.01 -14.73 9.80
CA THR A 556 -5.40 -14.29 9.65
C THR A 556 -6.37 -15.48 9.51
N ASN A 557 -7.68 -15.20 9.44
CA ASN A 557 -8.73 -16.18 9.12
C ASN A 557 -9.49 -15.81 7.85
N THR A 558 -8.92 -14.92 7.03
CA THR A 558 -9.51 -14.45 5.79
C THR A 558 -9.63 -15.59 4.78
N TRP A 559 -10.41 -15.40 3.72
CA TRP A 559 -10.49 -16.39 2.64
C TRP A 559 -9.12 -16.59 1.97
N ASN A 560 -8.27 -15.54 1.98
CA ASN A 560 -6.96 -15.49 1.34
C ASN A 560 -5.77 -15.64 2.31
N LEU A 561 -5.96 -16.29 3.47
CA LEU A 561 -4.99 -16.34 4.58
C LEU A 561 -3.54 -16.69 4.21
N TRP A 562 -3.30 -17.45 3.14
CA TRP A 562 -1.96 -17.88 2.70
C TRP A 562 -1.38 -17.09 1.53
N HIS A 563 -2.11 -16.10 1.02
CA HIS A 563 -1.65 -15.24 -0.06
C HIS A 563 -1.81 -13.75 0.26
N GLU A 564 -1.82 -13.39 1.54
CA GLU A 564 -1.65 -12.00 1.96
C GLU A 564 -0.16 -11.58 1.88
N ALA A 565 0.11 -10.28 1.74
CA ALA A 565 1.46 -9.77 1.46
C ALA A 565 2.50 -10.10 2.56
N HIS A 566 2.08 -10.26 3.81
CA HIS A 566 2.96 -10.58 4.94
C HIS A 566 3.47 -12.03 4.92
N ILE A 567 2.76 -12.94 4.24
CA ILE A 567 3.08 -14.36 4.23
C ILE A 567 4.48 -14.63 3.63
N ASP A 568 4.86 -13.89 2.58
CA ASP A 568 6.16 -14.08 1.91
C ASP A 568 7.33 -13.68 2.81
N ARG A 569 7.14 -12.61 3.59
CA ARG A 569 8.15 -12.12 4.54
C ARG A 569 8.29 -13.08 5.71
N LEU A 570 7.16 -13.54 6.26
CA LEU A 570 7.15 -14.53 7.34
C LEU A 570 7.78 -15.85 6.91
N PHE A 571 7.50 -16.37 5.71
CA PHE A 571 8.16 -17.57 5.20
C PHE A 571 9.63 -17.35 4.88
N GLY A 572 9.98 -16.20 4.28
CA GLY A 572 11.38 -15.84 4.05
C GLY A 572 12.20 -15.89 5.35
N ARG A 573 11.69 -15.23 6.40
CA ARG A 573 12.28 -15.22 7.74
C ARG A 573 12.33 -16.61 8.37
N LEU A 574 11.22 -17.34 8.38
CA LEU A 574 11.16 -18.66 9.00
C LEU A 574 12.10 -19.68 8.34
N ILE A 575 12.18 -19.69 7.01
CA ILE A 575 13.10 -20.57 6.28
C ILE A 575 14.55 -20.22 6.62
N GLU A 576 14.88 -18.92 6.62
CA GLU A 576 16.20 -18.41 6.99
C GLU A 576 16.59 -18.80 8.42
N ASP A 577 15.68 -18.64 9.38
CA ASP A 577 15.89 -19.00 10.78
C ASP A 577 16.19 -20.49 10.91
N LEU A 578 15.43 -21.35 10.23
CA LEU A 578 15.62 -22.81 10.29
C LEU A 578 16.89 -23.29 9.57
N ILE A 579 17.36 -22.57 8.54
CA ILE A 579 18.68 -22.83 7.93
C ILE A 579 19.78 -22.63 8.97
N VAL A 580 19.70 -21.57 9.77
CA VAL A 580 20.75 -21.21 10.74
C VAL A 580 20.65 -22.00 12.05
N LEU A 581 19.44 -22.22 12.55
CA LEU A 581 19.15 -22.75 13.88
C LEU A 581 18.90 -24.26 13.90
N GLU A 582 18.37 -24.81 12.82
CA GLU A 582 18.00 -26.23 12.71
C GLU A 582 18.78 -26.99 11.62
N ASP A 583 19.77 -26.32 11.00
CA ASP A 583 20.62 -26.89 9.94
C ASP A 583 19.79 -27.45 8.77
N VAL A 584 18.76 -26.68 8.37
CA VAL A 584 17.95 -26.98 7.18
C VAL A 584 18.77 -26.74 5.92
N ASN A 585 18.70 -27.70 5.00
CA ASN A 585 19.29 -27.56 3.68
C ASN A 585 18.41 -26.61 2.82
N PRO A 586 18.95 -25.47 2.35
CA PRO A 586 18.19 -24.48 1.57
C PRO A 586 17.74 -24.98 0.19
N ASP A 587 18.29 -26.09 -0.29
CA ASP A 587 17.92 -26.73 -1.55
C ASP A 587 16.92 -27.89 -1.36
N ARG A 588 16.46 -28.14 -0.13
CA ARG A 588 15.52 -29.19 0.24
C ARG A 588 14.32 -28.65 1.03
N VAL A 589 13.78 -27.51 0.58
CA VAL A 589 12.60 -26.87 1.18
C VAL A 589 11.37 -27.14 0.31
N TYR A 590 10.34 -27.74 0.90
CA TYR A 590 9.11 -28.15 0.24
C TYR A 590 7.90 -27.45 0.84
N VAL A 591 6.91 -27.13 0.01
CA VAL A 591 5.64 -26.56 0.48
C VAL A 591 4.46 -27.40 0.00
N SER A 592 3.53 -27.69 0.90
CA SER A 592 2.33 -28.45 0.63
C SER A 592 1.12 -27.81 1.31
N GLY A 593 -0.08 -28.05 0.82
CA GLY A 593 -1.25 -27.45 1.44
C GLY A 593 -2.55 -28.09 0.98
N TYR A 594 -3.50 -28.17 1.91
CA TYR A 594 -4.80 -28.80 1.68
C TYR A 594 -5.93 -27.76 1.72
N SER A 595 -6.89 -27.83 0.80
CA SER A 595 -8.03 -26.90 0.73
C SER A 595 -7.56 -25.46 0.54
N ALA A 596 -7.94 -24.52 1.43
CA ALA A 596 -7.38 -23.16 1.41
C ALA A 596 -5.84 -23.12 1.54
N GLY A 597 -5.21 -24.13 2.15
CA GLY A 597 -3.76 -24.31 2.11
C GLY A 597 -3.26 -24.64 0.70
N GLY A 598 -4.04 -25.39 -0.07
CA GLY A 598 -3.81 -25.65 -1.49
C GLY A 598 -3.98 -24.38 -2.34
N ASP A 599 -4.99 -23.55 -2.05
CA ASP A 599 -5.10 -22.20 -2.63
C ASP A 599 -3.81 -21.40 -2.38
N GLY A 600 -3.29 -21.47 -1.15
CA GLY A 600 -2.00 -20.91 -0.76
C GLY A 600 -0.83 -21.43 -1.58
N VAL A 601 -0.72 -22.75 -1.79
CA VAL A 601 0.36 -23.34 -2.60
C VAL A 601 0.31 -22.89 -4.05
N TYR A 602 -0.89 -22.78 -4.65
CA TYR A 602 -1.03 -22.21 -5.99
C TYR A 602 -0.43 -20.81 -6.10
N GLN A 603 -0.51 -20.00 -5.03
CA GLN A 603 -0.03 -18.62 -5.00
C GLN A 603 1.46 -18.55 -4.66
N LEU A 604 1.89 -19.30 -3.65
CA LEU A 604 3.26 -19.24 -3.10
C LEU A 604 4.29 -19.94 -4.00
N ALA A 605 3.93 -21.07 -4.61
CA ALA A 605 4.84 -21.82 -5.46
C ALA A 605 5.40 -21.00 -6.64
N PRO A 606 4.58 -20.31 -7.46
CA PRO A 606 5.09 -19.45 -8.53
C PRO A 606 5.71 -18.15 -8.02
N ARG A 607 5.17 -17.56 -6.94
CA ARG A 607 5.60 -16.25 -6.42
C ARG A 607 6.94 -16.28 -5.70
N MET A 608 7.23 -17.39 -5.01
CA MET A 608 8.47 -17.64 -4.28
C MET A 608 9.27 -18.79 -4.91
N ALA A 609 9.18 -18.95 -6.23
CA ALA A 609 9.73 -20.10 -6.96
C ALA A 609 11.21 -20.38 -6.66
N ASP A 610 11.98 -19.33 -6.38
CA ASP A 610 13.40 -19.44 -6.05
C ASP A 610 13.71 -19.98 -4.64
N ARG A 611 12.69 -20.37 -3.87
CA ARG A 611 12.81 -20.97 -2.52
C ARG A 611 12.51 -22.46 -2.49
N TRP A 612 11.78 -23.01 -3.46
CA TRP A 612 11.20 -24.34 -3.36
C TRP A 612 11.99 -25.40 -4.11
N ALA A 613 12.19 -26.55 -3.49
CA ALA A 613 12.66 -27.77 -4.13
C ALA A 613 11.52 -28.48 -4.88
N ALA A 614 10.31 -28.49 -4.30
CA ALA A 614 9.06 -28.87 -4.95
C ALA A 614 7.85 -28.37 -4.15
N ALA A 615 6.67 -28.38 -4.76
CA ALA A 615 5.43 -27.96 -4.12
C ALA A 615 4.27 -28.94 -4.40
N ALA A 616 3.32 -29.07 -3.47
CA ALA A 616 2.13 -29.91 -3.61
C ALA A 616 0.85 -29.17 -3.24
N MET A 617 -0.01 -29.00 -4.23
CA MET A 617 -1.35 -28.45 -4.06
C MET A 617 -2.36 -29.60 -3.94
N MET A 618 -3.12 -29.63 -2.84
CA MET A 618 -4.15 -30.62 -2.59
C MET A 618 -5.53 -29.96 -2.37
N ALA A 619 -6.52 -30.32 -3.19
CA ALA A 619 -7.90 -29.86 -3.09
C ALA A 619 -8.08 -28.32 -2.99
N GLY A 620 -7.16 -27.56 -3.58
CA GLY A 620 -7.20 -26.10 -3.65
C GLY A 620 -7.74 -25.58 -4.98
N HIS A 621 -7.94 -24.27 -5.04
CA HIS A 621 -8.39 -23.52 -6.21
C HIS A 621 -7.34 -22.45 -6.58
N PRO A 622 -6.95 -22.32 -7.86
CA PRO A 622 -5.85 -21.45 -8.27
C PRO A 622 -6.18 -19.96 -8.27
N ASN A 623 -7.46 -19.58 -8.28
CA ASN A 623 -7.92 -18.19 -8.24
C ASN A 623 -7.25 -17.31 -9.32
N GLY A 624 -7.08 -17.84 -10.53
CA GLY A 624 -6.55 -17.10 -11.68
C GLY A 624 -5.02 -16.96 -11.73
N VAL A 625 -4.28 -17.61 -10.84
CA VAL A 625 -2.80 -17.57 -10.87
C VAL A 625 -2.26 -18.23 -12.13
N SER A 626 -1.21 -17.61 -12.68
CA SER A 626 -0.48 -18.15 -13.80
C SER A 626 0.47 -19.28 -13.37
N LEU A 627 0.48 -20.37 -14.12
CA LEU A 627 1.41 -21.49 -13.94
C LEU A 627 2.81 -21.21 -14.51
N LEU A 628 3.00 -20.11 -15.25
CA LEU A 628 4.22 -19.87 -16.02
C LEU A 628 5.48 -19.82 -15.15
N SER A 629 5.39 -19.27 -13.94
CA SER A 629 6.53 -19.17 -13.02
C SER A 629 6.89 -20.49 -12.33
N LEU A 630 6.10 -21.55 -12.52
CA LEU A 630 6.42 -22.90 -12.01
C LEU A 630 7.47 -23.64 -12.84
N ARG A 631 8.07 -23.02 -13.86
CA ARG A 631 9.02 -23.69 -14.76
C ARG A 631 10.07 -24.49 -13.99
N ASN A 632 10.62 -23.90 -12.94
CA ASN A 632 11.74 -24.46 -12.18
C ASN A 632 11.31 -25.07 -10.83
N VAL A 633 9.99 -25.20 -10.58
CA VAL A 633 9.44 -25.78 -9.34
C VAL A 633 8.63 -27.03 -9.71
N PRO A 634 9.13 -28.23 -9.40
CA PRO A 634 8.33 -29.44 -9.50
C PRO A 634 7.01 -29.31 -8.72
N PHE A 635 5.88 -29.48 -9.40
CA PHE A 635 4.56 -29.16 -8.86
C PHE A 635 3.59 -30.35 -8.90
N ALA A 636 3.18 -30.83 -7.74
CA ALA A 636 2.13 -31.83 -7.61
C ALA A 636 0.76 -31.15 -7.49
N LEU A 637 -0.22 -31.64 -8.26
CA LEU A 637 -1.60 -31.15 -8.31
C LEU A 637 -2.53 -32.32 -8.07
N GLN A 638 -3.26 -32.30 -6.95
CA GLN A 638 -4.18 -33.39 -6.60
C GLN A 638 -5.55 -32.88 -6.16
N VAL A 639 -6.62 -33.41 -6.74
CA VAL A 639 -8.01 -33.01 -6.42
C VAL A 639 -8.93 -34.23 -6.44
N GLY A 640 -9.93 -34.26 -5.56
CA GLY A 640 -10.98 -35.27 -5.58
C GLY A 640 -11.88 -35.13 -6.81
N GLY A 641 -12.20 -36.23 -7.49
CA GLY A 641 -13.06 -36.23 -8.68
C GLY A 641 -14.47 -35.67 -8.42
N ASP A 642 -14.96 -35.80 -7.19
CA ASP A 642 -16.27 -35.34 -6.75
C ASP A 642 -16.20 -34.02 -5.94
N ASP A 643 -15.02 -33.39 -5.85
CA ASP A 643 -14.85 -32.09 -5.19
C ASP A 643 -15.38 -30.94 -6.09
N ALA A 644 -16.71 -30.86 -6.18
CA ALA A 644 -17.40 -29.91 -7.06
C ALA A 644 -17.50 -28.49 -6.48
N ALA A 645 -17.14 -28.28 -5.21
CA ALA A 645 -17.18 -26.96 -4.59
C ALA A 645 -16.25 -26.01 -5.34
N TYR A 646 -16.76 -24.84 -5.73
CA TYR A 646 -16.04 -23.85 -6.54
C TYR A 646 -15.49 -24.42 -7.87
N ASN A 647 -16.07 -25.50 -8.38
CA ASN A 647 -15.58 -26.23 -9.55
C ASN A 647 -14.14 -26.76 -9.41
N ARG A 648 -13.64 -27.01 -8.19
CA ARG A 648 -12.25 -27.45 -7.96
C ARG A 648 -11.87 -28.67 -8.79
N ASN A 649 -12.74 -29.67 -8.90
CA ASN A 649 -12.49 -30.86 -9.71
C ASN A 649 -12.30 -30.54 -11.20
N LYS A 650 -13.08 -29.62 -11.77
CA LYS A 650 -12.96 -29.18 -13.17
C LYS A 650 -11.72 -28.33 -13.37
N VAL A 651 -11.54 -27.30 -12.54
CA VAL A 651 -10.40 -26.38 -12.61
C VAL A 651 -9.09 -27.12 -12.36
N GLY A 652 -9.07 -28.11 -11.46
CA GLY A 652 -7.92 -28.98 -11.22
C GLY A 652 -7.54 -29.82 -12.45
N ARG A 653 -8.52 -30.34 -13.20
CA ARG A 653 -8.27 -31.00 -14.50
C ARG A 653 -7.68 -30.03 -15.51
N GLU A 654 -8.30 -28.85 -15.67
CA GLU A 654 -7.86 -27.82 -16.62
C GLU A 654 -6.42 -27.35 -16.33
N TYR A 655 -6.09 -27.08 -15.06
CA TYR A 655 -4.74 -26.68 -14.66
C TYR A 655 -3.74 -27.84 -14.79
N GLY A 656 -4.18 -29.07 -14.54
CA GLY A 656 -3.38 -30.27 -14.79
C GLY A 656 -3.01 -30.44 -16.27
N GLU A 657 -3.98 -30.27 -17.17
CA GLU A 657 -3.77 -30.29 -18.62
C GLU A 657 -2.86 -29.13 -19.06
N ALA A 658 -3.03 -27.93 -18.49
CA ALA A 658 -2.18 -26.79 -18.75
C ALA A 658 -0.72 -27.05 -18.34
N LEU A 659 -0.46 -27.66 -17.17
CA LEU A 659 0.88 -28.07 -16.74
C LEU A 659 1.50 -29.09 -17.70
N GLN A 660 0.73 -30.09 -18.13
CA GLN A 660 1.20 -31.06 -19.12
C GLN A 660 1.55 -30.41 -20.46
N LYS A 661 0.73 -29.47 -20.92
CA LYS A 661 0.99 -28.70 -22.14
C LYS A 661 2.24 -27.83 -22.02
N LEU A 662 2.44 -27.16 -20.88
CA LEU A 662 3.67 -26.39 -20.60
C LEU A 662 4.90 -27.29 -20.61
N ARG A 663 4.83 -28.47 -19.98
CA ARG A 663 5.90 -29.48 -20.00
C ARG A 663 6.19 -30.02 -21.40
N GLN A 664 5.18 -30.21 -22.23
CA GLN A 664 5.37 -30.62 -23.63
C GLN A 664 6.08 -29.53 -24.45
N GLY A 665 5.78 -28.26 -24.19
CA GLY A 665 6.44 -27.11 -24.84
C GLY A 665 7.84 -26.81 -24.31
N ASP A 666 8.13 -27.17 -23.06
CA ASP A 666 9.46 -27.07 -22.43
C ASP A 666 9.76 -28.37 -21.64
N PRO A 667 10.29 -29.41 -22.31
CA PRO A 667 10.61 -30.68 -21.65
C PRO A 667 11.68 -30.59 -20.55
N GLY A 668 12.36 -29.45 -20.40
CA GLY A 668 13.26 -29.18 -19.28
C GLY A 668 12.55 -28.63 -18.05
N GLY A 669 11.45 -27.90 -18.22
CA GLY A 669 10.70 -27.23 -17.15
C GLY A 669 9.36 -27.86 -16.80
N TYR A 670 8.63 -27.31 -15.83
CA TYR A 670 7.26 -27.71 -15.46
C TYR A 670 7.11 -29.19 -15.09
N GLN A 671 8.08 -29.76 -14.37
CA GLN A 671 7.90 -31.11 -13.81
C GLN A 671 6.65 -31.15 -12.95
N ASN A 672 5.79 -32.12 -13.20
CA ASN A 672 4.50 -32.19 -12.53
C ASN A 672 4.05 -33.60 -12.22
N PHE A 673 3.23 -33.70 -11.17
CA PHE A 673 2.50 -34.91 -10.79
C PHE A 673 1.04 -34.54 -10.60
N VAL A 674 0.22 -34.83 -11.62
CA VAL A 674 -1.20 -34.49 -11.63
C VAL A 674 -2.03 -35.74 -11.35
N LYS A 675 -2.91 -35.69 -10.35
CA LYS A 675 -3.83 -36.78 -10.05
C LYS A 675 -5.22 -36.28 -9.68
N ILE A 676 -6.22 -36.73 -10.43
CA ILE A 676 -7.62 -36.57 -10.03
C ILE A 676 -8.09 -37.90 -9.44
N HIS A 677 -8.54 -37.87 -8.19
CA HIS A 677 -8.94 -39.06 -7.46
C HIS A 677 -10.43 -39.33 -7.71
N ASP A 678 -10.74 -40.09 -8.75
CA ASP A 678 -12.13 -40.40 -9.13
C ASP A 678 -12.91 -41.01 -7.95
N GLY A 679 -14.16 -40.57 -7.75
CA GLY A 679 -15.02 -41.00 -6.65
C GLY A 679 -14.63 -40.48 -5.26
N LYS A 680 -13.62 -39.59 -5.16
CA LYS A 680 -13.24 -38.94 -3.90
C LYS A 680 -13.85 -37.53 -3.81
N PRO A 681 -14.45 -37.16 -2.66
CA PRO A 681 -14.90 -35.80 -2.40
C PRO A 681 -13.71 -34.89 -2.05
N HIS A 682 -13.99 -33.70 -1.50
CA HIS A 682 -12.96 -32.76 -1.03
C HIS A 682 -11.88 -33.41 -0.14
N TRP A 683 -12.26 -34.39 0.67
CA TRP A 683 -11.33 -35.23 1.41
C TRP A 683 -10.95 -36.49 0.64
N MET A 684 -9.68 -36.59 0.22
CA MET A 684 -9.17 -37.68 -0.62
C MET A 684 -8.69 -38.91 0.16
N ASN A 685 -9.05 -39.03 1.45
CA ASN A 685 -8.62 -40.13 2.33
C ASN A 685 -7.10 -40.31 2.41
N ARG A 686 -6.34 -39.21 2.41
CA ARG A 686 -4.86 -39.17 2.43
C ARG A 686 -4.18 -39.81 1.23
N GLU A 687 -4.91 -40.16 0.16
CA GLU A 687 -4.27 -40.68 -1.06
C GLU A 687 -3.35 -39.65 -1.71
N ASP A 688 -3.57 -38.38 -1.42
CA ASP A 688 -2.73 -37.25 -1.81
C ASP A 688 -1.33 -37.27 -1.16
N ALA A 689 -1.12 -38.06 -0.10
CA ALA A 689 0.21 -38.26 0.50
C ALA A 689 1.23 -38.83 -0.49
N ALA A 690 0.79 -39.40 -1.62
CA ALA A 690 1.65 -39.87 -2.71
C ALA A 690 2.56 -38.77 -3.28
N ALA A 691 2.22 -37.48 -3.12
CA ALA A 691 3.08 -36.39 -3.54
C ALA A 691 4.39 -36.28 -2.75
N PHE A 692 4.42 -36.70 -1.47
CA PHE A 692 5.62 -36.54 -0.63
C PHE A 692 6.83 -37.34 -1.11
N PRO A 693 6.73 -38.68 -1.35
CA PRO A 693 7.86 -39.43 -1.91
C PRO A 693 8.23 -38.99 -3.34
N TRP A 694 7.28 -38.45 -4.11
CA TRP A 694 7.58 -37.86 -5.42
C TRP A 694 8.37 -36.55 -5.29
N MET A 695 7.92 -35.62 -4.45
CA MET A 695 8.60 -34.35 -4.18
C MET A 695 10.03 -34.57 -3.64
N ALA A 696 10.22 -35.58 -2.78
CA ALA A 696 11.52 -35.88 -2.16
C ALA A 696 12.63 -36.24 -3.16
N GLN A 697 12.29 -36.54 -4.42
CA GLN A 697 13.24 -36.84 -5.50
C GLN A 697 13.93 -35.58 -6.06
N PHE A 698 13.42 -34.39 -5.73
CA PHE A 698 13.89 -33.14 -6.28
C PHE A 698 14.75 -32.36 -5.27
N SER A 699 15.59 -31.49 -5.80
CA SER A 699 16.31 -30.47 -5.05
C SER A 699 16.20 -29.17 -5.83
N ARG A 700 16.19 -28.04 -5.12
CA ARG A 700 16.12 -26.72 -5.74
C ARG A 700 17.35 -26.47 -6.60
N ASP A 701 17.16 -25.92 -7.78
CA ASP A 701 18.23 -25.29 -8.55
C ASP A 701 18.24 -23.78 -8.25
N PRO A 702 19.22 -23.25 -7.50
CA PRO A 702 19.29 -21.82 -7.19
C PRO A 702 19.69 -20.95 -8.38
N VAL A 703 20.24 -21.53 -9.46
CA VAL A 703 20.85 -20.83 -10.60
C VAL A 703 20.41 -21.42 -11.94
N PRO A 704 19.08 -21.56 -12.16
CA PRO A 704 18.56 -22.28 -13.33
C PRO A 704 19.00 -21.62 -14.63
N ASP A 705 19.14 -22.44 -15.67
CA ASP A 705 19.54 -21.98 -17.00
C ASP A 705 18.49 -21.07 -17.65
N ARG A 706 17.21 -21.21 -17.32
CA ARG A 706 16.12 -20.40 -17.86
C ARG A 706 15.11 -20.07 -16.77
N VAL A 707 14.70 -18.80 -16.74
CA VAL A 707 13.72 -18.26 -15.81
C VAL A 707 12.53 -17.76 -16.61
N VAL A 708 11.35 -18.23 -16.24
CA VAL A 708 10.07 -17.68 -16.68
C VAL A 708 9.46 -17.03 -15.45
N TRP A 709 9.30 -15.72 -15.49
CA TRP A 709 8.81 -14.93 -14.37
C TRP A 709 7.58 -14.16 -14.82
N LYS A 710 6.42 -14.78 -14.62
CA LYS A 710 5.11 -14.14 -14.73
C LYS A 710 4.67 -13.73 -13.33
N GLN A 711 4.45 -12.44 -13.15
CA GLN A 711 3.88 -11.93 -11.91
C GLN A 711 2.36 -12.03 -11.97
N THR A 712 1.73 -12.35 -10.83
CA THR A 712 0.29 -12.33 -10.60
C THR A 712 0.03 -12.13 -9.11
N GLY A 713 -1.04 -11.41 -8.74
CA GLY A 713 -1.39 -11.17 -7.33
C GLY A 713 -0.57 -10.03 -6.72
N PHE A 714 0.63 -10.32 -6.23
CA PHE A 714 1.55 -9.32 -5.65
C PHE A 714 2.80 -9.17 -6.51
N ALA A 715 3.26 -7.94 -6.66
CA ALA A 715 4.48 -7.65 -7.39
C ALA A 715 5.70 -7.96 -6.51
N ALA A 716 6.55 -8.86 -6.97
CA ALA A 716 7.89 -9.09 -6.46
C ALA A 716 8.89 -8.27 -7.27
N ASP A 717 9.97 -7.84 -6.64
CA ASP A 717 11.07 -7.14 -7.30
C ASP A 717 12.13 -8.10 -7.86
N ARG A 718 12.01 -9.41 -7.63
CA ARG A 718 13.00 -10.42 -8.02
C ARG A 718 12.41 -11.81 -8.23
N SER A 719 13.11 -12.60 -9.04
CA SER A 719 12.92 -14.06 -9.17
C SER A 719 14.22 -14.69 -9.69
N TYR A 720 14.78 -15.66 -8.95
CA TYR A 720 16.09 -16.25 -9.25
C TYR A 720 17.15 -15.18 -9.54
N TRP A 721 17.85 -15.20 -10.67
CA TRP A 721 18.85 -14.22 -11.03
C TRP A 721 18.30 -13.00 -11.80
N LEU A 722 16.97 -12.86 -11.88
CA LEU A 722 16.29 -11.68 -12.43
C LEU A 722 15.78 -10.77 -11.32
N ALA A 723 15.78 -9.47 -11.59
CA ALA A 723 15.16 -8.46 -10.75
C ALA A 723 14.67 -7.27 -11.58
N VAL A 724 13.78 -6.47 -11.01
CA VAL A 724 13.37 -5.17 -11.53
C VAL A 724 13.55 -4.13 -10.43
N PRO A 725 13.70 -2.84 -10.77
CA PRO A 725 13.56 -1.77 -9.79
C PRO A 725 12.22 -1.90 -9.05
N GLN A 726 12.18 -1.56 -7.77
CA GLN A 726 10.98 -1.73 -6.94
C GLN A 726 9.77 -0.94 -7.50
N ASN A 727 10.00 0.22 -8.10
CA ASN A 727 8.97 1.04 -8.77
C ASN A 727 8.52 0.49 -10.13
N GLU A 728 9.18 -0.55 -10.65
CA GLU A 728 8.81 -1.27 -11.87
C GLU A 728 8.20 -2.66 -11.60
N ALA A 729 8.16 -3.12 -10.35
CA ALA A 729 7.52 -4.38 -9.99
C ALA A 729 6.00 -4.27 -10.25
N ARG A 730 5.48 -5.09 -11.17
CA ARG A 730 4.06 -5.06 -11.60
C ARG A 730 3.50 -6.46 -11.72
N THR A 731 2.24 -6.61 -11.30
CA THR A 731 1.49 -7.88 -11.21
C THR A 731 1.04 -8.46 -12.55
N ASP A 732 1.31 -7.78 -13.66
CA ASP A 732 0.98 -8.21 -15.02
C ASP A 732 2.21 -8.40 -15.91
N SER A 733 3.42 -8.20 -15.38
CA SER A 733 4.68 -8.34 -16.11
C SER A 733 5.06 -9.79 -16.42
N LEU A 734 5.74 -9.99 -17.55
CA LEU A 734 6.34 -11.26 -17.95
C LEU A 734 7.80 -11.04 -18.36
N VAL A 735 8.71 -11.78 -17.74
CA VAL A 735 10.11 -11.86 -18.17
C VAL A 735 10.46 -13.31 -18.45
N ILE A 736 11.02 -13.58 -19.62
CA ILE A 736 11.60 -14.88 -19.96
C ILE A 736 13.05 -14.62 -20.35
N ALA A 737 13.97 -15.23 -19.62
CA ALA A 737 15.39 -15.11 -19.90
C ALA A 737 16.07 -16.47 -19.80
N ARG A 738 17.02 -16.70 -20.71
CA ARG A 738 17.83 -17.91 -20.77
C ARG A 738 19.30 -17.55 -20.72
N ARG A 739 20.07 -18.33 -19.96
CA ARG A 739 21.51 -18.25 -19.82
C ARG A 739 22.16 -19.41 -20.57
N ASP A 740 23.22 -19.11 -21.29
CA ASP A 740 24.13 -20.06 -21.91
C ASP A 740 25.58 -19.60 -21.66
N GLY A 741 26.17 -20.12 -20.59
CA GLY A 741 27.51 -19.71 -20.14
C GLY A 741 27.62 -18.20 -19.87
N GLN A 742 28.40 -17.51 -20.69
CA GLN A 742 28.64 -16.06 -20.62
C GLN A 742 27.55 -15.22 -21.30
N ALA A 743 26.57 -15.84 -21.95
CA ALA A 743 25.52 -15.14 -22.68
C ALA A 743 24.17 -15.28 -21.96
N ILE A 744 23.39 -14.20 -21.92
CA ILE A 744 22.01 -14.20 -21.47
C ILE A 744 21.13 -13.64 -22.59
N GLU A 745 20.16 -14.41 -23.04
CA GLU A 745 19.13 -14.00 -23.99
C GLU A 745 17.84 -13.67 -23.23
N ILE A 746 17.33 -12.45 -23.41
CA ILE A 746 16.01 -12.03 -22.96
C ILE A 746 15.04 -12.39 -24.08
N GLU A 747 14.31 -13.50 -23.91
CA GLU A 747 13.33 -14.01 -24.86
C GLU A 747 12.05 -13.16 -24.82
N ALA A 748 11.64 -12.72 -23.63
CA ALA A 748 10.49 -11.84 -23.43
C ALA A 748 10.72 -10.87 -22.27
N ALA A 749 10.23 -9.64 -22.41
CA ALA A 749 10.16 -8.64 -21.37
C ALA A 749 8.96 -7.74 -21.68
N GLU A 750 7.86 -7.99 -20.99
CA GLU A 750 6.55 -7.34 -21.15
C GLU A 750 6.25 -6.50 -19.92
N ASN A 751 5.72 -5.29 -20.14
CA ASN A 751 5.29 -4.35 -19.10
C ASN A 751 6.39 -3.95 -18.10
N ILE A 752 7.66 -3.99 -18.52
CA ILE A 752 8.82 -3.47 -17.79
C ILE A 752 9.70 -2.63 -18.72
N SER A 753 10.33 -1.58 -18.18
CA SER A 753 11.28 -0.73 -18.89
C SER A 753 12.73 -1.04 -18.53
N GLN A 754 12.98 -1.56 -17.33
CA GLN A 754 14.29 -1.91 -16.83
C GLN A 754 14.31 -3.32 -16.25
N LEU A 755 15.27 -4.13 -16.72
CA LEU A 755 15.56 -5.44 -16.17
C LEU A 755 16.96 -5.44 -15.56
N LEU A 756 17.06 -5.90 -14.31
CA LEU A 756 18.32 -6.12 -13.61
C LEU A 756 18.66 -7.61 -13.68
N VAL A 757 19.84 -7.92 -14.18
CA VAL A 757 20.39 -9.29 -14.16
C VAL A 757 21.41 -9.36 -13.02
N ARG A 758 21.18 -10.28 -12.09
CA ARG A 758 22.02 -10.48 -10.90
C ARG A 758 22.97 -11.64 -11.16
N LEU A 759 24.25 -11.33 -11.24
CA LEU A 759 25.27 -12.30 -11.61
C LEU A 759 26.07 -12.78 -10.39
N ASP A 760 26.46 -14.04 -10.47
CA ASP A 760 27.19 -14.80 -9.45
C ASP A 760 28.14 -15.74 -10.19
N ASP A 761 29.27 -16.10 -9.57
CA ASP A 761 30.27 -17.00 -10.17
C ASP A 761 29.78 -18.42 -10.48
N ARG A 762 28.60 -18.82 -9.98
CA ARG A 762 27.89 -20.06 -10.39
C ARG A 762 27.13 -19.89 -11.71
N LEU A 763 26.76 -18.66 -12.08
CA LEU A 763 26.02 -18.35 -13.31
C LEU A 763 26.97 -18.11 -14.48
N ALA A 764 28.04 -17.35 -14.26
CA ALA A 764 29.01 -16.99 -15.30
C ALA A 764 30.40 -16.75 -14.67
N ASP A 765 31.44 -16.88 -15.48
CA ASP A 765 32.80 -16.44 -15.13
C ASP A 765 32.86 -14.91 -15.23
N LEU A 766 32.82 -14.22 -14.08
CA LEU A 766 32.78 -12.76 -14.02
C LEU A 766 34.14 -12.11 -14.29
N ASP A 767 35.22 -12.91 -14.42
CA ASP A 767 36.52 -12.41 -14.91
C ASP A 767 36.53 -12.29 -16.45
N ARG A 768 35.50 -12.81 -17.11
CA ARG A 768 35.28 -12.75 -18.54
C ARG A 768 34.07 -11.88 -18.87
N GLU A 769 34.02 -11.43 -20.11
CA GLU A 769 32.90 -10.64 -20.60
C GLU A 769 31.59 -11.45 -20.55
N VAL A 770 30.54 -10.82 -20.05
CA VAL A 770 29.16 -11.30 -20.07
C VAL A 770 28.38 -10.46 -21.07
N VAL A 771 27.57 -11.11 -21.90
CA VAL A 771 26.78 -10.46 -22.95
C VAL A 771 25.30 -10.71 -22.69
N ILE A 772 24.50 -9.63 -22.66
CA ILE A 772 23.04 -9.71 -22.56
C ILE A 772 22.44 -9.25 -23.89
N ARG A 773 21.54 -10.06 -24.45
CA ARG A 773 20.92 -9.84 -25.75
C ARG A 773 19.41 -9.92 -25.66
N ARG A 774 18.75 -9.26 -26.61
CA ARG A 774 17.31 -9.39 -26.86
C ARG A 774 17.06 -9.26 -28.36
N ALA A 775 16.41 -10.24 -28.95
CA ALA A 775 16.03 -10.23 -30.38
C ALA A 775 17.24 -9.94 -31.30
N GLY A 776 18.41 -10.50 -30.97
CA GLY A 776 19.66 -10.32 -31.71
C GLY A 776 20.41 -9.01 -31.42
N GLN A 777 19.83 -8.07 -30.67
CA GLN A 777 20.51 -6.85 -30.23
C GLN A 777 21.25 -7.08 -28.91
N THR A 778 22.54 -6.70 -28.86
CA THR A 778 23.29 -6.64 -27.60
C THR A 778 22.83 -5.43 -26.78
N LEU A 779 22.30 -5.69 -25.59
CA LEU A 779 21.88 -4.67 -24.62
C LEU A 779 22.98 -4.35 -23.61
N PHE A 780 23.84 -5.33 -23.30
CA PHE A 780 24.98 -5.17 -22.42
C PHE A 780 26.13 -6.07 -22.88
N SER A 781 27.36 -5.57 -22.77
CA SER A 781 28.60 -6.33 -22.95
C SER A 781 29.64 -5.76 -21.99
N GLY A 782 30.13 -6.57 -21.06
CA GLY A 782 31.13 -6.12 -20.09
C GLY A 782 31.45 -7.16 -19.04
N ARG A 783 32.42 -6.86 -18.17
CA ARG A 783 32.81 -7.69 -17.02
C ARG A 783 32.17 -7.11 -15.76
N PRO A 784 31.17 -7.78 -15.17
CA PRO A 784 30.54 -7.33 -13.93
C PRO A 784 31.53 -7.38 -12.75
N ALA A 785 31.60 -6.32 -11.96
CA ALA A 785 32.44 -6.31 -10.76
C ALA A 785 31.79 -7.11 -9.62
N ARG A 786 32.62 -7.86 -8.88
CA ARG A 786 32.24 -8.44 -7.59
C ARG A 786 32.46 -7.37 -6.51
N THR A 787 31.45 -7.06 -5.71
CA THR A 787 31.60 -6.06 -4.64
C THR A 787 30.92 -6.54 -3.35
N ILE A 788 31.47 -6.13 -2.21
CA ILE A 788 30.89 -6.39 -0.88
C ILE A 788 29.50 -5.75 -0.78
N ALA A 789 29.34 -4.54 -1.35
CA ALA A 789 28.06 -3.85 -1.40
C ALA A 789 26.96 -4.70 -2.07
N GLN A 790 27.29 -5.36 -3.19
CA GLN A 790 26.33 -6.23 -3.88
C GLN A 790 26.03 -7.52 -3.10
N LEU A 791 27.01 -8.08 -2.40
CA LEU A 791 26.79 -9.23 -1.50
C LEU A 791 25.86 -8.86 -0.34
N LEU A 792 26.12 -7.74 0.35
CA LEU A 792 25.30 -7.23 1.46
C LEU A 792 23.88 -6.88 1.01
N LYS A 793 23.73 -6.17 -0.11
CA LYS A 793 22.41 -5.86 -0.69
C LYS A 793 21.65 -7.14 -1.08
N THR A 794 22.39 -8.16 -1.54
CA THR A 794 21.80 -9.45 -1.89
C THR A 794 21.30 -10.20 -0.68
N LEU A 795 22.11 -10.29 0.37
CA LEU A 795 21.76 -10.90 1.65
C LEU A 795 20.55 -10.18 2.26
N SER A 796 20.63 -8.85 2.46
CA SER A 796 19.56 -8.07 3.09
C SER A 796 18.20 -8.22 2.40
N GLY A 797 18.18 -8.37 1.08
CA GLY A 797 16.92 -8.54 0.34
C GLY A 797 16.49 -9.99 0.12
N ARG A 798 17.27 -11.00 0.50
CA ARG A 798 16.90 -12.43 0.34
C ARG A 798 16.83 -13.18 1.66
N GLY A 799 17.54 -12.73 2.69
CA GLY A 799 17.89 -13.57 3.83
C GLY A 799 19.02 -14.50 3.46
#